data_AF-A0A957VXB7-F1
#
_entry.id   AF-A0A957VXB7-F1
#
_cell.length_a   1.000
_cell.length_b   1.000
_cell.length_c   1.000
_cell.angle_alpha   90.00
_cell.angle_beta   90.00
_cell.angle_gamma   90.00
#
_symmetry.space_group_name_H-M   'P 1'
#
loop_
_entity.id
_entity.type
_entity.pdbx_description
1 polymer ?
#
loop_
_entity_poly.entity_id
_entity_poly.type
_entity_poly.pdbx_seq_one_letter_code
_entity_poly.pdbx_strand_id
1 'polypeptide(L)'
;MLKNYVSPADRQQAGGQLPRLMVEGLLLGGTGLGVLALIFEIAADAFSVAAYQTLLAIHGAGGYHQIAILAFIVLSALLFFGIVPAYKAGAYLRPNAGGSGPLVEAIGPPSLRWLSWVGTSLFFLDAILTIIISSISAADVIMLILPELAPYRIALAELFAFFIMAVLVAIGPKRAVPLFLIGGGLFTLFTIAALAMVGFSSLIHPQWAFLTQGIVNRLEANGVVQQVVQVQQDISAIGTVLFFQLFFRSMSSAMLGFSGYEVIPASGKHAARPKWVVINTALTLAAVFLIGTGVVQLYAAKQWDIPATEGYSTLLIEYEIEAAQVLGHGIRPEDVVVTNDDRQSASNLYNSIPVERASEELFGEAKSHLASERDRLSKDEFINEISYDIALSRALSNAITGTPGDTFLVVAGLLLAIILLLAQGGGYVGGAAVAANAARLGRLPHFFTDDRLGIVVIWAISAVLIPIIREVVVVEAYYAFGFVSAFVITSTTVFFVRTDVLHQRGIDPHSGEARSLRFAGLRGMIASYFMAAVLVTQKTEALGVIALSGAAITLYQIYIANGGLKRPAEAVALPAVLPTGEHNASFEMGIQRAHDYARQRGIVDALEDLIESGALGKFDVGPERHRILVAYLYNIDPALFNQNEHHDDYERIEEPNVKLEETYQLAYSQREQIIKRIEHYSHFGIFMFIRNYHVNWVAPEYGREAADVQQAMVDVLFPQTDHDTIWAEYCGFQPTRQPEPIWQFSRRRYLWAKAQWPNLSGRITTIWTLQDFDLIPKNIDVRMVITVADGKQFRHVKIHTGDGNDDGPVPVS
;
A
#
# COMPACT_ATOMS: atom_id res chain seq x y z
N MET A 1 -13.24 35.81 -4.52
CA MET A 1 -11.98 35.26 -5.06
C MET A 1 -11.59 34.05 -4.24
N LEU A 2 -11.57 32.85 -4.83
CA LEU A 2 -11.09 31.64 -4.15
C LEU A 2 -9.57 31.78 -3.94
N LYS A 3 -9.12 31.90 -2.69
CA LYS A 3 -7.69 31.80 -2.34
C LYS A 3 -7.22 30.36 -2.51
N ASN A 4 -5.94 30.16 -2.79
CA ASN A 4 -5.35 28.82 -2.77
C ASN A 4 -5.45 28.27 -1.33
N TYR A 5 -5.84 27.00 -1.15
CA TYR A 5 -5.91 26.36 0.17
C TYR A 5 -4.54 25.92 0.69
N VAL A 6 -3.53 25.90 -0.19
CA VAL A 6 -2.13 25.66 0.19
C VAL A 6 -1.50 26.98 0.64
N SER A 7 -0.88 26.99 1.82
CA SER A 7 -0.26 28.19 2.38
C SER A 7 0.89 28.69 1.47
N PRO A 8 1.16 30.02 1.44
CA PRO A 8 2.27 30.56 0.65
C PRO A 8 3.64 30.00 1.05
N ALA A 9 3.85 29.76 2.36
CA ALA A 9 5.09 29.20 2.89
C ALA A 9 5.29 27.75 2.42
N ASP A 10 4.25 26.91 2.54
CA ASP A 10 4.29 25.53 2.08
C ASP A 10 4.53 25.44 0.57
N ARG A 11 3.99 26.38 -0.20
CA ARG A 11 4.18 26.45 -1.65
C ARG A 11 5.63 26.80 -2.03
N GLN A 12 6.24 27.73 -1.31
CA GLN A 12 7.64 28.12 -1.55
C GLN A 12 8.60 26.98 -1.19
N GLN A 13 8.35 26.30 -0.06
CA GLN A 13 9.09 25.10 0.32
C GLN A 13 8.93 23.97 -0.71
N ALA A 14 7.70 23.72 -1.16
CA ALA A 14 7.40 22.72 -2.18
C ALA A 14 8.15 23.01 -3.49
N GLY A 15 8.17 24.26 -3.96
CA GLY A 15 8.85 24.65 -5.19
C GLY A 15 10.36 24.41 -5.17
N GLY A 16 11.01 24.62 -4.02
CA GLY A 16 12.46 24.39 -3.88
C GLY A 16 12.86 22.91 -3.81
N GLN A 17 11.98 22.05 -3.27
CA GLN A 17 12.27 20.62 -3.07
C GLN A 17 11.81 19.74 -4.24
N LEU A 18 10.88 20.23 -5.06
CA LEU A 18 10.25 19.44 -6.13
C LEU A 18 11.25 18.77 -7.08
N PRO A 19 12.31 19.43 -7.60
CA PRO A 19 13.23 18.78 -8.54
C PRO A 19 13.92 17.54 -7.96
N ARG A 20 14.27 17.58 -6.66
CA ARG A 20 14.84 16.43 -5.94
C ARG A 20 13.78 15.34 -5.76
N LEU A 21 12.58 15.72 -5.30
CA LEU A 21 11.46 14.79 -5.07
C LEU A 21 10.95 14.12 -6.35
N MET A 22 11.18 14.70 -7.53
CA MET A 22 10.81 14.09 -8.80
C MET A 22 11.54 12.76 -9.02
N VAL A 23 12.81 12.67 -8.63
CA VAL A 23 13.71 11.54 -8.93
C VAL A 23 14.00 10.68 -7.69
N GLU A 24 13.59 11.12 -6.50
CA GLU A 24 13.78 10.36 -5.27
C GLU A 24 13.10 8.97 -5.35
N GLY A 25 13.77 7.92 -4.85
CA GLY A 25 13.25 6.55 -4.92
C GLY A 25 13.38 5.84 -6.28
N LEU A 26 13.81 6.51 -7.35
CA LEU A 26 14.17 5.86 -8.63
C LEU A 26 15.60 5.29 -8.65
N LEU A 27 16.50 5.93 -7.91
CA LEU A 27 17.86 5.45 -7.68
C LEU A 27 17.85 4.80 -6.29
N LEU A 28 18.44 3.60 -6.16
CA LEU A 28 18.53 2.83 -4.91
C LEU A 28 19.16 3.70 -3.79
N GLY A 29 18.32 4.40 -3.03
CA GLY A 29 18.71 5.34 -1.99
C GLY A 29 17.78 6.57 -1.92
N GLY A 30 16.96 6.66 -0.87
CA GLY A 30 16.05 7.78 -0.63
C GLY A 30 15.13 7.55 0.56
N THR A 31 14.48 8.61 1.05
CA THR A 31 13.60 8.58 2.25
C THR A 31 12.19 8.08 1.96
N GLY A 32 11.89 7.69 0.71
CA GLY A 32 10.58 7.21 0.25
C GLY A 32 10.43 7.26 -1.28
N LEU A 33 9.20 6.99 -1.76
CA LEU A 33 8.85 7.04 -3.19
C LEU A 33 8.70 8.50 -3.67
N GLY A 34 9.46 8.91 -4.68
CA GLY A 34 9.32 10.21 -5.33
C GLY A 34 8.17 10.26 -6.34
N VAL A 35 8.03 11.40 -7.01
CA VAL A 35 6.88 11.65 -7.92
C VAL A 35 6.88 10.68 -9.10
N LEU A 36 8.03 10.47 -9.76
CA LEU A 36 8.11 9.56 -10.89
C LEU A 36 7.92 8.10 -10.48
N ALA A 37 8.37 7.73 -9.27
CA ALA A 37 8.14 6.38 -8.76
C ALA A 37 6.65 6.09 -8.60
N LEU A 38 5.89 7.03 -7.99
CA LEU A 38 4.43 6.91 -7.93
C LEU A 38 3.80 6.90 -9.33
N ILE A 39 4.28 7.74 -10.27
CA ILE A 39 3.79 7.73 -11.66
C ILE A 39 4.02 6.39 -12.35
N PHE A 40 5.16 5.75 -12.15
CA PHE A 40 5.46 4.45 -12.76
C PHE A 40 4.63 3.32 -12.15
N GLU A 41 4.34 3.40 -10.85
CA GLU A 41 3.40 2.50 -10.19
C GLU A 41 1.98 2.67 -10.74
N ILE A 42 1.51 3.91 -10.90
CA ILE A 42 0.21 4.22 -11.51
C ILE A 42 0.19 3.80 -12.96
N ALA A 43 1.25 4.07 -13.72
CA ALA A 43 1.32 3.71 -15.11
C ALA A 43 1.18 2.20 -15.25
N ALA A 44 1.72 1.41 -14.32
CA ALA A 44 1.51 -0.03 -14.33
C ALA A 44 0.03 -0.42 -14.21
N ASP A 45 -0.66 0.12 -13.20
CA ASP A 45 -2.06 -0.19 -12.95
C ASP A 45 -3.00 0.44 -13.98
N ALA A 46 -2.82 1.72 -14.27
CA ALA A 46 -3.67 2.49 -15.16
C ALA A 46 -3.43 2.18 -16.65
N PHE A 47 -2.21 1.82 -17.11
CA PHE A 47 -2.06 1.38 -18.51
C PHE A 47 -2.60 0.00 -18.78
N SER A 48 -2.53 -0.89 -17.78
CA SER A 48 -3.11 -2.22 -17.89
C SER A 48 -4.58 -2.12 -18.32
N VAL A 49 -5.27 -1.09 -17.82
CA VAL A 49 -6.65 -0.77 -18.13
C VAL A 49 -6.79 0.21 -19.31
N ALA A 50 -5.88 1.20 -19.46
CA ALA A 50 -5.93 2.20 -20.53
C ALA A 50 -5.69 1.59 -21.92
N ALA A 51 -4.91 0.52 -22.03
CA ALA A 51 -4.77 -0.25 -23.28
C ALA A 51 -6.14 -0.74 -23.80
N TYR A 52 -7.08 -1.03 -22.88
CA TYR A 52 -8.45 -1.43 -23.20
C TYR A 52 -9.46 -0.27 -23.12
N GLN A 53 -9.10 0.88 -22.55
CA GLN A 53 -10.01 2.01 -22.40
C GLN A 53 -10.56 2.52 -23.73
N THR A 54 -9.70 2.65 -24.74
CA THR A 54 -10.10 3.09 -26.09
C THR A 54 -11.06 2.08 -26.72
N LEU A 55 -10.76 0.78 -26.60
CA LEU A 55 -11.63 -0.31 -27.04
C LEU A 55 -13.00 -0.24 -26.36
N LEU A 56 -13.02 -0.12 -25.04
CA LEU A 56 -14.25 -0.14 -24.24
C LEU A 56 -15.09 1.12 -24.48
N ALA A 57 -14.44 2.26 -24.71
CA ALA A 57 -15.12 3.49 -25.12
C ALA A 57 -15.83 3.32 -26.47
N ILE A 58 -15.15 2.74 -27.46
CA ILE A 58 -15.71 2.47 -28.81
C ILE A 58 -16.80 1.40 -28.72
N HIS A 59 -16.57 0.31 -27.97
CA HIS A 59 -17.56 -0.75 -27.74
C HIS A 59 -18.84 -0.20 -27.09
N GLY A 60 -18.70 0.57 -26.01
CA GLY A 60 -19.84 1.19 -25.33
C GLY A 60 -20.57 2.23 -26.18
N ALA A 61 -19.86 2.86 -27.13
CA ALA A 61 -20.45 3.74 -28.12
C ALA A 61 -21.12 3.00 -29.28
N GLY A 62 -21.09 1.66 -29.34
CA GLY A 62 -21.64 0.88 -30.45
C GLY A 62 -20.84 1.04 -31.75
N GLY A 63 -19.52 1.21 -31.65
CA GLY A 63 -18.62 1.43 -32.78
C GLY A 63 -18.43 2.90 -33.16
N TYR A 64 -19.28 3.82 -32.67
CA TYR A 64 -19.20 5.23 -33.05
C TYR A 64 -18.06 5.98 -32.35
N HIS A 65 -16.91 6.16 -33.02
CA HIS A 65 -15.76 6.87 -32.45
C HIS A 65 -16.07 8.30 -32.01
N GLN A 66 -16.97 9.00 -32.70
CA GLN A 66 -17.34 10.38 -32.34
C GLN A 66 -18.04 10.46 -30.97
N ILE A 67 -18.91 9.49 -30.69
CA ILE A 67 -19.59 9.38 -29.38
C ILE A 67 -18.57 9.00 -28.32
N ALA A 68 -17.67 8.05 -28.62
CA ALA A 68 -16.61 7.63 -27.72
C ALA A 68 -15.67 8.78 -27.33
N ILE A 69 -15.23 9.59 -28.31
CA ILE A 69 -14.40 10.77 -28.06
C ILE A 69 -15.13 11.79 -27.18
N LEU A 70 -16.40 12.09 -27.47
CA LEU A 70 -17.16 13.04 -26.66
C LEU A 70 -17.33 12.54 -25.22
N ALA A 71 -17.66 11.26 -25.04
CA ALA A 71 -17.77 10.62 -23.74
C ALA A 71 -16.45 10.74 -22.96
N PHE A 72 -15.32 10.46 -23.63
CA PHE A 72 -13.99 10.58 -23.04
C PHE A 72 -13.60 12.02 -22.69
N ILE A 73 -13.97 13.02 -23.49
CA ILE A 73 -13.73 14.44 -23.19
C ILE A 73 -14.48 14.85 -21.91
N VAL A 74 -15.76 14.49 -21.78
CA VAL A 74 -16.56 14.82 -20.59
C VAL A 74 -15.96 14.13 -19.36
N LEU A 75 -15.63 12.85 -19.47
CA LEU A 75 -14.93 12.09 -18.44
C LEU A 75 -13.61 12.73 -18.00
N SER A 76 -12.79 13.15 -18.95
CA SER A 76 -11.51 13.83 -18.70
C SER A 76 -11.71 15.16 -17.96
N ALA A 77 -12.76 15.92 -18.31
CA ALA A 77 -13.10 17.15 -17.62
C ALA A 77 -13.58 16.89 -16.17
N LEU A 78 -14.41 15.87 -15.96
CA LEU A 78 -14.87 15.45 -14.63
C LEU A 78 -13.71 15.00 -13.73
N LEU A 79 -12.77 14.24 -14.28
CA LEU A 79 -11.55 13.84 -13.58
C LEU A 79 -10.69 15.06 -13.22
N PHE A 80 -10.26 15.84 -14.22
CA PHE A 80 -9.28 16.91 -14.06
C PHE A 80 -9.78 18.09 -13.22
N PHE A 81 -11.03 18.52 -13.42
CA PHE A 81 -11.59 19.68 -12.72
C PHE A 81 -12.39 19.31 -11.47
N GLY A 82 -12.80 18.05 -11.33
CA GLY A 82 -13.58 17.53 -10.21
C GLY A 82 -12.75 16.69 -9.24
N ILE A 83 -12.42 15.47 -9.66
CA ILE A 83 -11.80 14.44 -8.80
C ILE A 83 -10.40 14.83 -8.34
N VAL A 84 -9.53 15.26 -9.27
CA VAL A 84 -8.12 15.61 -8.98
C VAL A 84 -8.01 16.66 -7.86
N PRO A 85 -8.73 17.80 -7.90
CA PRO A 85 -8.74 18.75 -6.79
C PRO A 85 -9.15 18.18 -5.44
N ALA A 86 -10.15 17.30 -5.40
CA ALA A 86 -10.62 16.69 -4.15
C ALA A 86 -9.55 15.77 -3.55
N TYR A 87 -8.93 14.92 -4.37
CA TYR A 87 -7.82 14.06 -3.96
C TYR A 87 -6.61 14.86 -3.46
N LYS A 88 -6.26 15.96 -4.15
CA LYS A 88 -5.18 16.86 -3.72
C LYS A 88 -5.47 17.53 -2.38
N ALA A 89 -6.72 17.89 -2.13
CA ALA A 89 -7.15 18.45 -0.85
C ALA A 89 -7.08 17.40 0.28
N GLY A 90 -7.51 16.16 0.03
CA GLY A 90 -7.38 15.06 0.98
C GLY A 90 -5.92 14.77 1.35
N ALA A 91 -5.04 14.67 0.34
CA ALA A 91 -3.61 14.44 0.54
C ALA A 91 -2.91 15.61 1.25
N TYR A 92 -3.36 16.85 1.03
CA TYR A 92 -2.86 18.02 1.77
C TYR A 92 -3.23 17.96 3.27
N LEU A 93 -4.46 17.57 3.59
CA LEU A 93 -4.91 17.44 4.97
C LEU A 93 -4.20 16.30 5.70
N ARG A 94 -4.25 15.09 5.14
CA ARG A 94 -3.70 13.87 5.75
C ARG A 94 -3.05 12.98 4.69
N PRO A 95 -1.77 13.24 4.34
CA PRO A 95 -1.07 12.44 3.32
C PRO A 95 -0.77 11.00 3.78
N ASN A 96 -0.80 10.73 5.10
CA ASN A 96 -0.57 9.40 5.66
C ASN A 96 -1.85 8.55 5.75
N ALA A 97 -3.04 9.13 5.47
CA ALA A 97 -4.29 8.41 5.64
C ALA A 97 -4.36 7.18 4.73
N GLY A 98 -3.78 7.24 3.53
CA GLY A 98 -3.87 6.17 2.52
C GLY A 98 -5.12 6.31 1.64
N GLY A 99 -5.70 5.18 1.25
CA GLY A 99 -6.88 5.10 0.36
C GLY A 99 -8.18 5.69 0.94
N SER A 100 -9.28 5.56 0.19
CA SER A 100 -10.54 6.26 0.47
C SER A 100 -11.17 5.94 1.84
N GLY A 101 -11.18 4.67 2.26
CA GLY A 101 -11.75 4.23 3.55
C GLY A 101 -11.03 4.78 4.79
N PRO A 102 -9.70 4.62 4.91
CA PRO A 102 -8.90 5.24 5.97
C PRO A 102 -8.97 6.78 6.01
N LEU A 103 -9.09 7.43 4.85
CA LEU A 103 -9.26 8.88 4.78
C LEU A 103 -10.51 9.35 5.53
N VAL A 104 -11.62 8.58 5.46
CA VAL A 104 -12.83 8.88 6.24
C VAL A 104 -12.55 8.88 7.74
N GLU A 105 -11.78 7.92 8.24
CA GLU A 105 -11.41 7.84 9.66
C GLU A 105 -10.50 9.00 10.08
N ALA A 106 -9.60 9.39 9.19
CA ALA A 106 -8.63 10.45 9.44
C ALA A 106 -9.28 11.84 9.46
N ILE A 107 -10.09 12.19 8.46
CA ILE A 107 -10.58 13.57 8.27
C ILE A 107 -12.09 13.73 8.27
N GLY A 108 -12.84 12.63 8.11
CA GLY A 108 -14.30 12.65 8.00
C GLY A 108 -15.01 12.85 9.36
N PRO A 109 -16.23 13.42 9.36
CA PRO A 109 -17.04 13.57 10.55
C PRO A 109 -17.58 12.22 11.04
N PRO A 110 -17.97 12.10 12.33
CA PRO A 110 -18.48 10.85 12.90
C PRO A 110 -19.66 10.25 12.12
N SER A 111 -20.51 11.09 11.53
CA SER A 111 -21.66 10.68 10.72
C SER A 111 -21.29 9.95 9.41
N LEU A 112 -20.06 10.13 8.91
CA LEU A 112 -19.60 9.47 7.69
C LEU A 112 -18.78 8.21 7.96
N ARG A 113 -18.50 7.84 9.22
CA ARG A 113 -17.62 6.69 9.53
C ARG A 113 -18.09 5.37 8.94
N TRP A 114 -19.39 5.17 8.75
CA TRP A 114 -19.92 3.98 8.08
C TRP A 114 -19.38 3.82 6.65
N LEU A 115 -19.06 4.93 5.95
CA LEU A 115 -18.42 4.91 4.63
C LEU A 115 -17.00 4.33 4.67
N SER A 116 -16.31 4.41 5.81
CA SER A 116 -14.98 3.77 5.96
C SER A 116 -15.10 2.25 5.79
N TRP A 117 -16.12 1.64 6.37
CA TRP A 117 -16.34 0.19 6.29
C TRP A 117 -16.65 -0.24 4.87
N VAL A 118 -17.54 0.50 4.21
CA VAL A 118 -17.91 0.26 2.81
C VAL A 118 -16.71 0.46 1.89
N GLY A 119 -15.94 1.55 2.08
CA GLY A 119 -14.73 1.83 1.31
C GLY A 119 -13.67 0.75 1.44
N THR A 120 -13.42 0.26 2.66
CA THR A 120 -12.50 -0.88 2.89
C THR A 120 -12.97 -2.15 2.18
N SER A 121 -14.28 -2.46 2.23
CA SER A 121 -14.84 -3.64 1.53
C SER A 121 -14.71 -3.53 0.01
N LEU A 122 -15.06 -2.38 -0.54
CA LEU A 122 -15.03 -2.14 -1.98
C LEU A 122 -13.60 -2.13 -2.53
N PHE A 123 -12.64 -1.58 -1.78
CA PHE A 123 -11.22 -1.65 -2.16
C PHE A 123 -10.70 -3.09 -2.14
N PHE A 124 -11.12 -3.91 -1.17
CA PHE A 124 -10.72 -5.32 -1.15
C PHE A 124 -11.28 -6.09 -2.36
N LEU A 125 -12.52 -5.78 -2.77
CA LEU A 125 -13.11 -6.32 -3.98
C LEU A 125 -12.37 -5.82 -5.23
N ASP A 126 -12.05 -4.52 -5.28
CA ASP A 126 -11.28 -3.88 -6.34
C ASP A 126 -9.93 -4.59 -6.56
N ALA A 127 -9.18 -4.85 -5.48
CA ALA A 127 -7.92 -5.59 -5.53
C ALA A 127 -8.05 -6.99 -6.14
N ILE A 128 -9.11 -7.73 -5.81
CA ILE A 128 -9.39 -9.06 -6.38
C ILE A 128 -9.69 -8.93 -7.89
N LEU A 129 -10.52 -7.95 -8.27
CA LEU A 129 -10.90 -7.71 -9.65
C LEU A 129 -9.70 -7.24 -10.50
N THR A 130 -8.80 -6.42 -9.95
CA THR A 130 -7.54 -6.04 -10.61
C THR A 130 -6.72 -7.27 -10.96
N ILE A 131 -6.53 -8.20 -10.01
CA ILE A 131 -5.77 -9.43 -10.27
C ILE A 131 -6.41 -10.24 -11.40
N ILE A 132 -7.74 -10.35 -11.42
CA ILE A 132 -8.47 -11.11 -12.44
C ILE A 132 -8.30 -10.46 -13.82
N ILE A 133 -8.59 -9.15 -13.94
CA ILE A 133 -8.45 -8.40 -15.20
C ILE A 133 -7.03 -8.51 -15.72
N SER A 134 -6.06 -8.16 -14.88
CA SER A 134 -4.65 -8.15 -15.27
C SER A 134 -4.13 -9.54 -15.65
N SER A 135 -4.62 -10.62 -15.02
CA SER A 135 -4.23 -11.99 -15.38
C SER A 135 -4.80 -12.44 -16.72
N ILE A 136 -6.08 -12.16 -16.96
CA ILE A 136 -6.75 -12.51 -18.22
C ILE A 136 -6.16 -11.68 -19.36
N SER A 137 -6.02 -10.38 -19.18
CA SER A 137 -5.41 -9.50 -20.19
C SER A 137 -3.95 -9.86 -20.46
N ALA A 138 -3.16 -10.23 -19.44
CA ALA A 138 -1.78 -10.69 -19.66
C ALA A 138 -1.75 -11.99 -20.50
N ALA A 139 -2.68 -12.92 -20.24
CA ALA A 139 -2.83 -14.12 -21.05
C ALA A 139 -3.17 -13.75 -22.51
N ASP A 140 -4.14 -12.83 -22.71
CA ASP A 140 -4.57 -12.37 -24.04
C ASP A 140 -3.41 -11.80 -24.86
N VAL A 141 -2.55 -10.97 -24.22
CA VAL A 141 -1.37 -10.40 -24.89
C VAL A 141 -0.32 -11.46 -25.23
N ILE A 142 -0.14 -12.48 -24.39
CA ILE A 142 0.82 -13.57 -24.65
C ILE A 142 0.34 -14.46 -25.80
N MET A 143 -0.97 -14.66 -25.95
CA MET A 143 -1.55 -15.39 -27.09
C MET A 143 -1.26 -14.71 -28.44
N LEU A 144 -0.86 -13.43 -28.45
CA LEU A 144 -0.47 -12.74 -29.68
C LEU A 144 0.90 -13.19 -30.18
N ILE A 145 1.78 -13.51 -29.23
CA ILE A 145 3.13 -14.01 -29.51
C ILE A 145 3.08 -15.52 -29.72
N LEU A 146 2.22 -16.22 -28.95
CA LEU A 146 2.09 -17.67 -28.93
C LEU A 146 0.61 -18.10 -29.03
N PRO A 147 0.00 -18.02 -30.23
CA PRO A 147 -1.42 -18.34 -30.43
C PRO A 147 -1.79 -19.79 -30.11
N GLU A 148 -0.82 -20.71 -30.14
CA GLU A 148 -1.01 -22.12 -29.75
C GLU A 148 -1.49 -22.29 -28.29
N LEU A 149 -1.33 -21.27 -27.45
CA LEU A 149 -1.76 -21.28 -26.05
C LEU A 149 -3.24 -20.92 -25.85
N ALA A 150 -3.98 -20.59 -26.92
CA ALA A 150 -5.40 -20.20 -26.84
C ALA A 150 -6.30 -21.19 -26.04
N PRO A 151 -6.18 -22.53 -26.20
CA PRO A 151 -6.97 -23.47 -25.42
C PRO A 151 -6.67 -23.43 -23.90
N TYR A 152 -5.49 -22.93 -23.54
CA TYR A 152 -5.00 -22.87 -22.15
C TYR A 152 -5.12 -21.48 -21.53
N ARG A 153 -5.84 -20.55 -22.17
CA ARG A 153 -6.03 -19.15 -21.73
C ARG A 153 -6.28 -19.00 -20.23
N ILE A 154 -7.25 -19.74 -19.68
CA ILE A 154 -7.63 -19.64 -18.26
C ILE A 154 -6.54 -20.20 -17.35
N ALA A 155 -5.94 -21.33 -17.71
CA ALA A 155 -4.85 -21.93 -16.94
C ALA A 155 -3.61 -21.02 -16.94
N LEU A 156 -3.34 -20.31 -18.04
CA LEU A 156 -2.27 -19.33 -18.12
C LEU A 156 -2.53 -18.13 -17.21
N ALA A 157 -3.77 -17.63 -17.16
CA ALA A 157 -4.16 -16.55 -16.25
C ALA A 157 -3.99 -16.96 -14.77
N GLU A 158 -4.40 -18.17 -14.40
CA GLU A 158 -4.19 -18.70 -13.04
C GLU A 158 -2.70 -18.85 -12.69
N LEU A 159 -1.90 -19.35 -13.65
CA LEU A 159 -0.44 -19.48 -13.50
C LEU A 159 0.21 -18.12 -13.25
N PHE A 160 -0.21 -17.08 -13.96
CA PHE A 160 0.28 -15.71 -13.77
C PHE A 160 -0.07 -15.15 -12.39
N ALA A 161 -1.32 -15.28 -11.97
CA ALA A 161 -1.74 -14.86 -10.63
C ALA A 161 -0.92 -15.58 -9.53
N PHE A 162 -0.73 -16.90 -9.69
CA PHE A 162 0.11 -17.69 -8.78
C PHE A 162 1.57 -17.24 -8.78
N PHE A 163 2.15 -16.99 -9.95
CA PHE A 163 3.55 -16.59 -10.09
C PHE A 163 3.84 -15.28 -9.35
N ILE A 164 3.02 -14.25 -9.56
CA ILE A 164 3.20 -12.95 -8.90
C ILE A 164 3.03 -13.08 -7.38
N MET A 165 2.02 -13.83 -6.94
CA MET A 165 1.83 -14.14 -5.51
C MET A 165 3.09 -14.80 -4.90
N ALA A 166 3.61 -15.85 -5.54
CA ALA A 166 4.77 -16.59 -5.05
C ALA A 166 6.02 -15.69 -4.95
N VAL A 167 6.25 -14.83 -5.95
CA VAL A 167 7.35 -13.85 -5.95
C VAL A 167 7.19 -12.87 -4.79
N LEU A 168 5.99 -12.31 -4.58
CA LEU A 168 5.72 -11.35 -3.51
C LEU A 168 5.87 -11.95 -2.11
N VAL A 169 5.44 -13.21 -1.92
CA VAL A 169 5.58 -13.91 -0.63
C VAL A 169 7.05 -14.27 -0.36
N ALA A 170 7.79 -14.73 -1.38
CA ALA A 170 9.19 -15.13 -1.24
C ALA A 170 10.13 -13.95 -1.01
N ILE A 171 10.01 -12.89 -1.81
CA ILE A 171 10.89 -11.71 -1.76
C ILE A 171 10.43 -10.71 -0.70
N GLY A 172 9.12 -10.66 -0.44
CA GLY A 172 8.46 -9.67 0.41
C GLY A 172 8.03 -8.42 -0.38
N PRO A 173 6.88 -7.81 -0.07
CA PRO A 173 6.32 -6.68 -0.81
C PRO A 173 7.31 -5.52 -1.00
N LYS A 174 7.99 -5.10 0.08
CA LYS A 174 8.92 -3.96 0.08
C LYS A 174 10.10 -4.14 -0.88
N ARG A 175 10.62 -5.36 -1.01
CA ARG A 175 11.78 -5.66 -1.87
C ARG A 175 11.38 -5.87 -3.33
N ALA A 176 10.11 -6.17 -3.59
CA ALA A 176 9.57 -6.29 -4.94
C ALA A 176 9.22 -4.93 -5.57
N VAL A 177 8.91 -3.89 -4.76
CA VAL A 177 8.60 -2.51 -5.22
C VAL A 177 9.60 -1.96 -6.24
N PRO A 178 10.93 -2.00 -6.03
CA PRO A 178 11.89 -1.52 -7.03
C PRO A 178 11.80 -2.23 -8.38
N LEU A 179 11.47 -3.53 -8.39
CA LEU A 179 11.29 -4.29 -9.62
C LEU A 179 10.05 -3.79 -10.40
N PHE A 180 8.95 -3.52 -9.68
CA PHE A 180 7.73 -2.92 -10.25
C PHE A 180 8.01 -1.52 -10.83
N LEU A 181 8.83 -0.70 -10.15
CA LEU A 181 9.19 0.64 -10.60
C LEU A 181 10.03 0.65 -11.88
N ILE A 182 11.00 -0.27 -12.01
CA ILE A 182 11.84 -0.37 -13.21
C ILE A 182 10.98 -0.79 -14.41
N GLY A 183 10.14 -1.81 -14.25
CA GLY A 183 9.25 -2.27 -15.31
C GLY A 183 8.22 -1.21 -15.71
N GLY A 184 7.57 -0.57 -14.73
CA GLY A 184 6.63 0.53 -14.96
C GLY A 184 7.27 1.73 -15.63
N GLY A 185 8.50 2.09 -15.24
CA GLY A 185 9.25 3.19 -15.84
C GLY A 185 9.62 2.94 -17.30
N LEU A 186 10.20 1.76 -17.59
CA LEU A 186 10.57 1.38 -18.95
C LEU A 186 9.35 1.36 -19.88
N PHE A 187 8.25 0.76 -19.43
CA PHE A 187 7.01 0.74 -20.22
C PHE A 187 6.43 2.14 -20.42
N THR A 188 6.38 2.98 -19.38
CA THR A 188 5.87 4.35 -19.49
C THR A 188 6.64 5.14 -20.56
N LEU A 189 7.97 5.05 -20.55
CA LEU A 189 8.83 5.71 -21.53
C LEU A 189 8.61 5.17 -22.94
N PHE A 190 8.51 3.84 -23.08
CA PHE A 190 8.19 3.19 -24.34
C PHE A 190 6.84 3.68 -24.90
N THR A 191 5.80 3.65 -24.08
CA THR A 191 4.44 4.01 -24.49
C THR A 191 4.32 5.50 -24.85
N ILE A 192 5.04 6.40 -24.16
CA ILE A 192 5.11 7.81 -24.56
C ILE A 192 5.71 7.94 -25.97
N ALA A 193 6.83 7.28 -26.24
CA ALA A 193 7.49 7.34 -27.54
C ALA A 193 6.62 6.71 -28.64
N ALA A 194 6.06 5.53 -28.38
CA ALA A 194 5.21 4.81 -29.31
C ALA A 194 3.90 5.57 -29.61
N LEU A 195 3.23 6.15 -28.60
CA LEU A 195 2.03 6.96 -28.82
C LEU A 195 2.33 8.29 -29.50
N ALA A 196 3.49 8.91 -29.23
CA ALA A 196 3.89 10.10 -29.97
C ALA A 196 4.07 9.80 -31.47
N MET A 197 4.64 8.63 -31.78
CA MET A 197 4.76 8.14 -33.16
C MET A 197 3.38 7.89 -33.78
N VAL A 198 2.52 7.08 -33.14
CA VAL A 198 1.14 6.81 -33.58
C VAL A 198 0.33 8.10 -33.78
N GLY A 199 0.42 9.05 -32.86
CA GLY A 199 -0.31 10.31 -32.94
C GLY A 199 0.16 11.21 -34.09
N PHE A 200 1.47 11.23 -34.37
CA PHE A 200 2.02 11.99 -35.48
C PHE A 200 1.69 11.34 -36.83
N SER A 201 1.88 10.02 -36.93
CA SER A 201 1.60 9.25 -38.13
C SER A 201 0.11 9.25 -38.48
N SER A 202 -0.79 9.09 -37.51
CA SER A 202 -2.24 9.12 -37.78
C SER A 202 -2.70 10.48 -38.32
N LEU A 203 -2.08 11.57 -37.85
CA LEU A 203 -2.36 12.93 -38.34
C LEU A 203 -1.86 13.17 -39.78
N ILE A 204 -0.73 12.58 -40.17
CA ILE A 204 -0.11 12.81 -41.50
C ILE A 204 -0.59 11.78 -42.53
N HIS A 205 -0.89 10.57 -42.09
CA HIS A 205 -1.20 9.41 -42.94
C HIS A 205 -2.58 8.82 -42.61
N PRO A 206 -3.67 9.58 -42.81
CA PRO A 206 -5.02 9.08 -42.61
C PRO A 206 -5.37 7.90 -43.54
N GLN A 207 -4.71 7.81 -44.69
CA GLN A 207 -4.93 6.76 -45.68
C GLN A 207 -4.56 5.35 -45.21
N TRP A 208 -3.83 5.17 -44.10
CA TRP A 208 -3.44 3.85 -43.61
C TRP A 208 -4.58 3.03 -42.99
N ALA A 209 -5.78 3.61 -42.90
CA ALA A 209 -6.99 2.95 -42.42
C ALA A 209 -7.29 1.60 -43.11
N PHE A 210 -6.87 1.41 -44.37
CA PHE A 210 -7.10 0.15 -45.10
C PHE A 210 -6.40 -1.07 -44.46
N LEU A 211 -5.34 -0.85 -43.67
CA LEU A 211 -4.62 -1.93 -42.99
C LEU A 211 -5.43 -2.53 -41.84
N THR A 212 -6.27 -1.72 -41.19
CA THR A 212 -7.07 -2.11 -40.04
C THR A 212 -7.89 -3.35 -40.34
N GLN A 213 -8.59 -3.37 -41.48
CA GLN A 213 -9.47 -4.48 -41.84
C GLN A 213 -8.70 -5.80 -41.96
N GLY A 214 -7.50 -5.77 -42.57
CA GLY A 214 -6.66 -6.96 -42.70
C GLY A 214 -6.12 -7.48 -41.36
N ILE A 215 -5.74 -6.57 -40.45
CA ILE A 215 -5.29 -6.94 -39.10
C ILE A 215 -6.44 -7.59 -38.33
N VAL A 216 -7.63 -6.96 -38.32
CA VAL A 216 -8.81 -7.46 -37.59
C VAL A 216 -9.24 -8.83 -38.11
N ASN A 217 -9.35 -8.99 -39.44
CA ASN A 217 -9.75 -10.26 -40.04
C ASN A 217 -8.76 -11.40 -39.77
N ARG A 218 -7.45 -11.09 -39.76
CA ARG A 218 -6.42 -12.06 -39.35
C ARG A 218 -6.61 -12.50 -37.89
N LEU A 219 -6.95 -11.57 -37.01
CA LEU A 219 -7.17 -11.87 -35.59
C LEU A 219 -8.45 -12.68 -35.35
N GLU A 220 -9.53 -12.39 -36.07
CA GLU A 220 -10.77 -13.20 -36.06
C GLU A 220 -10.49 -14.62 -36.54
N ALA A 221 -9.80 -14.77 -37.69
CA ALA A 221 -9.52 -16.07 -38.29
C ALA A 221 -8.66 -16.98 -37.39
N ASN A 222 -7.78 -16.40 -36.58
CA ASN A 222 -6.94 -17.13 -35.63
C ASN A 222 -7.65 -17.40 -34.28
N GLY A 223 -8.92 -17.01 -34.13
CA GLY A 223 -9.68 -17.16 -32.89
C GLY A 223 -9.20 -16.27 -31.73
N VAL A 224 -8.38 -15.25 -32.04
CA VAL A 224 -7.84 -14.31 -31.04
C VAL A 224 -8.90 -13.28 -30.65
N VAL A 225 -9.68 -12.82 -31.63
CA VAL A 225 -10.79 -11.88 -31.41
C VAL A 225 -12.12 -12.63 -31.47
N GLN A 226 -12.92 -12.51 -30.40
CA GLN A 226 -14.22 -13.21 -30.29
C GLN A 226 -15.39 -12.35 -30.77
N GLN A 227 -15.31 -11.03 -30.63
CA GLN A 227 -16.36 -10.11 -31.03
C GLN A 227 -15.77 -8.82 -31.59
N VAL A 228 -16.23 -8.41 -32.78
CA VAL A 228 -15.91 -7.11 -33.38
C VAL A 228 -17.15 -6.23 -33.42
N VAL A 229 -17.03 -5.01 -32.90
CA VAL A 229 -18.11 -4.00 -32.91
C VAL A 229 -17.69 -2.85 -33.83
N GLN A 230 -18.40 -2.74 -34.95
CA GLN A 230 -18.25 -1.68 -35.96
C GLN A 230 -19.56 -0.90 -36.14
N VAL A 231 -19.43 0.31 -36.71
CA VAL A 231 -20.57 1.17 -37.04
C VAL A 231 -21.43 0.50 -38.11
N GLN A 232 -22.72 0.30 -37.81
CA GLN A 232 -23.67 -0.27 -38.78
C GLN A 232 -24.42 0.78 -39.61
N GLN A 233 -24.48 2.04 -39.15
CA GLN A 233 -25.25 3.14 -39.79
C GLN A 233 -24.60 4.50 -39.54
N ASP A 234 -24.79 5.48 -40.42
CA ASP A 234 -24.26 6.84 -40.21
C ASP A 234 -24.82 7.51 -38.94
N ILE A 235 -23.99 8.29 -38.24
CA ILE A 235 -24.37 8.96 -36.98
C ILE A 235 -25.54 9.95 -37.16
N SER A 236 -25.72 10.49 -38.37
CA SER A 236 -26.83 11.37 -38.74
C SER A 236 -28.18 10.65 -38.78
N ALA A 237 -28.18 9.31 -38.86
CA ALA A 237 -29.38 8.48 -38.81
C ALA A 237 -29.78 8.10 -37.37
N ILE A 238 -28.94 8.38 -36.37
CA ILE A 238 -29.23 8.07 -34.97
C ILE A 238 -30.14 9.13 -34.35
N GLY A 239 -31.28 8.70 -33.79
CA GLY A 239 -32.15 9.58 -33.00
C GLY A 239 -31.51 10.03 -31.68
N THR A 240 -31.87 11.21 -31.19
CA THR A 240 -31.30 11.83 -29.97
C THR A 240 -31.28 10.90 -28.74
N VAL A 241 -32.31 10.06 -28.58
CA VAL A 241 -32.39 9.11 -27.45
C VAL A 241 -31.29 8.06 -27.53
N LEU A 242 -31.10 7.44 -28.70
CA LEU A 242 -30.08 6.43 -28.92
C LEU A 242 -28.67 7.04 -28.81
N PHE A 243 -28.49 8.28 -29.26
CA PHE A 243 -27.23 9.01 -29.04
C PHE A 243 -26.88 9.11 -27.56
N PHE A 244 -27.80 9.59 -26.71
CA PHE A 244 -27.53 9.71 -25.26
C PHE A 244 -27.33 8.35 -24.59
N GLN A 245 -28.05 7.31 -25.04
CA GLN A 245 -27.85 5.95 -24.53
C GLN A 245 -26.44 5.43 -24.83
N LEU A 246 -25.99 5.54 -26.09
CA LEU A 246 -24.64 5.14 -26.49
C LEU A 246 -23.57 6.01 -25.82
N PHE A 247 -23.83 7.31 -25.67
CA PHE A 247 -22.95 8.23 -24.96
C PHE A 247 -22.75 7.83 -23.50
N PHE A 248 -23.82 7.59 -22.74
CA PHE A 248 -23.69 7.19 -21.34
C PHE A 248 -23.10 5.79 -21.19
N ARG A 249 -23.44 4.85 -22.09
CA ARG A 249 -22.82 3.52 -22.11
C ARG A 249 -21.32 3.59 -22.39
N SER A 250 -20.91 4.38 -23.38
CA SER A 250 -19.51 4.67 -23.67
C SER A 250 -18.80 5.31 -22.47
N MET A 251 -19.41 6.31 -21.83
CA MET A 251 -18.88 6.90 -20.61
C MET A 251 -18.69 5.84 -19.52
N SER A 252 -19.69 5.02 -19.24
CA SER A 252 -19.63 4.00 -18.19
C SER A 252 -18.47 3.01 -18.39
N SER A 253 -18.14 2.70 -19.64
CA SER A 253 -17.10 1.74 -20.01
C SER A 253 -15.71 2.41 -19.99
N ALA A 254 -15.61 3.60 -20.57
CA ALA A 254 -14.38 4.39 -20.59
C ALA A 254 -13.92 4.88 -19.21
N MET A 255 -14.80 4.91 -18.20
CA MET A 255 -14.44 5.26 -16.82
C MET A 255 -13.30 4.39 -16.28
N LEU A 256 -13.21 3.14 -16.72
CA LEU A 256 -12.21 2.19 -16.25
C LEU A 256 -10.77 2.67 -16.33
N GLY A 257 -10.39 3.39 -17.39
CA GLY A 257 -9.00 3.85 -17.52
C GLY A 257 -8.56 4.88 -16.49
N PHE A 258 -9.45 5.26 -15.56
CA PHE A 258 -9.13 6.10 -14.41
C PHE A 258 -9.01 5.33 -13.08
N SER A 259 -9.12 4.00 -13.09
CA SER A 259 -9.15 3.19 -11.86
C SER A 259 -7.87 3.31 -11.02
N GLY A 260 -6.69 3.37 -11.67
CA GLY A 260 -5.39 3.51 -11.00
C GLY A 260 -5.19 4.82 -10.23
N TYR A 261 -6.17 5.74 -10.26
CA TYR A 261 -6.11 7.01 -9.54
C TYR A 261 -6.27 6.87 -8.02
N GLU A 262 -6.96 5.81 -7.54
CA GLU A 262 -7.04 5.55 -6.09
C GLU A 262 -5.73 4.98 -5.50
N VAL A 263 -4.86 4.41 -6.34
CA VAL A 263 -3.58 3.87 -5.89
C VAL A 263 -2.62 4.98 -5.44
N ILE A 264 -2.72 6.18 -6.01
CA ILE A 264 -1.78 7.30 -5.72
C ILE A 264 -1.80 7.70 -4.24
N PRO A 265 -2.95 7.99 -3.61
CA PRO A 265 -2.96 8.27 -2.18
C PRO A 265 -2.70 7.02 -1.33
N ALA A 266 -3.08 5.82 -1.80
CA ALA A 266 -2.87 4.58 -1.07
C ALA A 266 -1.37 4.24 -0.93
N SER A 267 -0.62 4.30 -2.03
CA SER A 267 0.84 4.10 -2.07
C SER A 267 1.61 5.34 -1.60
N GLY A 268 1.01 6.53 -1.75
CA GLY A 268 1.53 7.81 -1.27
C GLY A 268 1.86 7.88 0.22
N LYS A 269 1.35 6.94 1.04
CA LYS A 269 1.78 6.79 2.45
C LYS A 269 3.30 6.54 2.58
N HIS A 270 3.91 5.95 1.56
CA HIS A 270 5.36 5.68 1.46
C HIS A 270 6.11 6.76 0.65
N ALA A 271 5.47 7.88 0.31
CA ALA A 271 6.09 8.93 -0.46
C ALA A 271 7.23 9.62 0.30
N ALA A 272 8.19 10.17 -0.47
CA ALA A 272 9.24 11.03 0.07
C ALA A 272 8.65 12.30 0.70
N ARG A 273 9.32 12.84 1.72
CA ARG A 273 8.83 14.01 2.46
C ARG A 273 9.23 15.32 1.76
N PRO A 274 8.34 16.32 1.69
CA PRO A 274 6.95 16.36 2.16
C PRO A 274 5.97 15.57 1.27
N LYS A 275 5.31 14.56 1.86
CA LYS A 275 4.46 13.58 1.16
C LYS A 275 3.35 14.21 0.32
N TRP A 276 2.69 15.23 0.85
CA TRP A 276 1.58 15.90 0.15
C TRP A 276 2.03 16.55 -1.16
N VAL A 277 3.27 17.05 -1.26
CA VAL A 277 3.82 17.65 -2.49
C VAL A 277 3.99 16.58 -3.56
N VAL A 278 4.55 15.44 -3.15
CA VAL A 278 4.79 14.30 -4.01
C VAL A 278 3.47 13.76 -4.55
N ILE A 279 2.51 13.47 -3.65
CA ILE A 279 1.18 12.97 -4.01
C ILE A 279 0.45 13.96 -4.91
N ASN A 280 0.42 15.26 -4.56
CA ASN A 280 -0.30 16.26 -5.35
C ASN A 280 0.26 16.45 -6.77
N THR A 281 1.58 16.34 -6.91
CA THR A 281 2.24 16.43 -8.22
C THR A 281 1.99 15.17 -9.02
N ALA A 282 2.13 13.99 -8.41
CA ALA A 282 1.85 12.70 -9.05
C ALA A 282 0.39 12.63 -9.53
N LEU A 283 -0.58 13.02 -8.70
CA LEU A 283 -2.01 13.13 -9.06
C LEU A 283 -2.24 13.99 -10.31
N THR A 284 -1.52 15.12 -10.42
CA THR A 284 -1.70 16.05 -11.54
C THR A 284 -1.07 15.50 -12.81
N LEU A 285 0.16 14.99 -12.72
CA LEU A 285 0.88 14.41 -13.85
C LEU A 285 0.19 13.15 -14.37
N ALA A 286 -0.28 12.27 -13.49
CA ALA A 286 -1.03 11.08 -13.85
C ALA A 286 -2.32 11.44 -14.60
N ALA A 287 -3.05 12.48 -14.18
CA ALA A 287 -4.26 12.91 -14.88
C ALA A 287 -3.94 13.47 -16.29
N VAL A 288 -2.92 14.32 -16.42
CA VAL A 288 -2.48 14.83 -17.73
C VAL A 288 -2.05 13.67 -18.63
N PHE A 289 -1.36 12.70 -18.06
CA PHE A 289 -0.86 11.54 -18.76
C PHE A 289 -1.97 10.62 -19.27
N LEU A 290 -2.90 10.21 -18.40
CA LEU A 290 -4.04 9.35 -18.77
C LEU A 290 -4.97 10.02 -19.78
N ILE A 291 -5.26 11.31 -19.59
CA ILE A 291 -6.07 12.07 -20.54
C ILE A 291 -5.33 12.19 -21.88
N GLY A 292 -4.03 12.53 -21.86
CA GLY A 292 -3.23 12.71 -23.07
C GLY A 292 -3.12 11.42 -23.90
N THR A 293 -2.79 10.31 -23.24
CA THR A 293 -2.68 9.00 -23.90
C THR A 293 -4.02 8.54 -24.48
N GLY A 294 -5.12 8.65 -23.73
CA GLY A 294 -6.45 8.28 -24.23
C GLY A 294 -6.95 9.18 -25.37
N VAL A 295 -6.65 10.49 -25.36
CA VAL A 295 -6.98 11.38 -26.49
C VAL A 295 -6.23 10.96 -27.75
N VAL A 296 -4.93 10.69 -27.65
CA VAL A 296 -4.10 10.30 -28.80
C VAL A 296 -4.57 8.97 -29.39
N GLN A 297 -4.84 7.97 -28.54
CA GLN A 297 -5.36 6.67 -28.98
C GLN A 297 -6.74 6.79 -29.64
N LEU A 298 -7.72 7.45 -28.99
CA LEU A 298 -9.05 7.62 -29.59
C LEU A 298 -9.02 8.41 -30.90
N TYR A 299 -8.10 9.37 -31.02
CA TYR A 299 -7.88 10.09 -32.27
C TYR A 299 -7.31 9.18 -33.36
N ALA A 300 -6.26 8.42 -33.06
CA ALA A 300 -5.66 7.47 -34.00
C ALA A 300 -6.65 6.38 -34.43
N ALA A 301 -7.37 5.78 -33.47
CA ALA A 301 -8.42 4.81 -33.72
C ALA A 301 -9.52 5.36 -34.62
N LYS A 302 -9.95 6.61 -34.43
CA LYS A 302 -10.90 7.26 -35.35
C LYS A 302 -10.29 7.45 -36.75
N GLN A 303 -9.03 7.88 -36.81
CA GLN A 303 -8.40 8.26 -38.06
C GLN A 303 -8.05 7.07 -38.96
N TRP A 304 -7.78 5.91 -38.34
CA TRP A 304 -7.54 4.63 -39.02
C TRP A 304 -8.74 3.67 -38.98
N ASP A 305 -9.91 4.15 -38.53
CA ASP A 305 -11.16 3.40 -38.46
C ASP A 305 -11.05 2.05 -37.69
N ILE A 306 -10.32 2.06 -36.57
CA ILE A 306 -10.09 0.86 -35.76
C ILE A 306 -11.35 0.49 -34.99
N PRO A 307 -11.90 -0.73 -35.16
CA PRO A 307 -13.08 -1.15 -34.42
C PRO A 307 -12.78 -1.55 -32.98
N ALA A 308 -13.83 -1.76 -32.19
CA ALA A 308 -13.65 -2.40 -30.89
C ALA A 308 -13.56 -3.93 -31.07
N THR A 309 -12.42 -4.51 -30.71
CA THR A 309 -12.10 -5.94 -30.87
C THR A 309 -11.97 -6.63 -29.51
N GLU A 310 -12.92 -7.48 -29.11
CA GLU A 310 -12.81 -8.22 -27.85
C GLU A 310 -11.67 -9.25 -27.90
N GLY A 311 -10.73 -9.15 -26.96
CA GLY A 311 -9.54 -10.01 -26.89
C GLY A 311 -8.25 -9.39 -27.48
N TYR A 312 -8.34 -8.27 -28.21
CA TYR A 312 -7.18 -7.58 -28.78
C TYR A 312 -7.25 -6.08 -28.53
N SER A 313 -6.20 -5.47 -27.96
CA SER A 313 -6.26 -4.05 -27.60
C SER A 313 -6.17 -3.14 -28.84
N THR A 314 -6.95 -2.06 -28.86
CA THR A 314 -6.88 -1.05 -29.94
C THR A 314 -5.46 -0.49 -30.09
N LEU A 315 -4.75 -0.33 -28.97
CA LEU A 315 -3.36 0.13 -28.94
C LEU A 315 -2.40 -0.79 -29.72
N LEU A 316 -2.61 -2.10 -29.66
CA LEU A 316 -1.77 -3.04 -30.40
C LEU A 316 -2.04 -3.00 -31.90
N ILE A 317 -3.29 -2.74 -32.32
CA ILE A 317 -3.62 -2.52 -33.75
C ILE A 317 -2.91 -1.25 -34.25
N GLU A 318 -2.91 -0.18 -33.45
CA GLU A 318 -2.16 1.05 -33.76
C GLU A 318 -0.66 0.76 -33.92
N TYR A 319 -0.09 -0.07 -33.04
CA TYR A 319 1.32 -0.47 -33.11
C TYR A 319 1.63 -1.34 -34.31
N GLU A 320 0.73 -2.23 -34.74
CA GLU A 320 0.90 -3.04 -35.94
C GLU A 320 0.91 -2.21 -37.22
N ILE A 321 0.05 -1.19 -37.30
CA ILE A 321 0.04 -0.26 -38.44
C ILE A 321 1.39 0.46 -38.53
N GLU A 322 1.90 1.01 -37.42
CA GLU A 322 3.21 1.66 -37.39
C GLU A 322 4.37 0.70 -37.68
N ALA A 323 4.29 -0.52 -37.13
CA ALA A 323 5.30 -1.55 -37.35
C ALA A 323 5.41 -1.94 -38.83
N ALA A 324 4.29 -2.02 -39.55
CA ALA A 324 4.27 -2.31 -40.97
C ALA A 324 4.69 -1.10 -41.83
N GLN A 325 4.24 0.11 -41.49
CA GLN A 325 4.37 1.30 -42.33
C GLN A 325 5.65 2.10 -42.08
N VAL A 326 5.97 2.39 -40.82
CA VAL A 326 7.09 3.28 -40.45
C VAL A 326 8.35 2.49 -40.17
N LEU A 327 8.23 1.37 -39.46
CA LEU A 327 9.37 0.53 -39.06
C LEU A 327 9.59 -0.68 -39.98
N GLY A 328 8.66 -0.92 -40.89
CA GLY A 328 8.66 -2.02 -41.84
C GLY A 328 8.97 -1.56 -43.27
N HIS A 329 8.59 -2.39 -44.24
CA HIS A 329 8.79 -2.08 -45.65
C HIS A 329 7.74 -1.13 -46.26
N GLY A 330 6.68 -0.80 -45.51
CA GLY A 330 5.55 -0.06 -46.02
C GLY A 330 4.65 -0.94 -46.89
N ILE A 331 3.35 -0.64 -46.87
CA ILE A 331 2.36 -1.35 -47.69
C ILE A 331 1.49 -0.31 -48.35
N ARG A 332 1.35 -0.41 -49.67
CA ARG A 332 0.37 0.36 -50.43
C ARG A 332 -0.79 -0.55 -50.82
N PRO A 333 -1.98 0.01 -51.08
CA PRO A 333 -3.11 -0.78 -51.57
C PRO A 333 -2.77 -1.58 -52.84
N GLU A 334 -1.89 -1.06 -53.71
CA GLU A 334 -1.42 -1.76 -54.90
C GLU A 334 -0.54 -3.01 -54.63
N ASP A 335 0.05 -3.13 -53.44
CA ASP A 335 0.90 -4.26 -53.07
C ASP A 335 0.07 -5.49 -52.64
N VAL A 336 -1.24 -5.32 -52.41
CA VAL A 336 -2.18 -6.38 -52.00
C VAL A 336 -2.66 -7.14 -53.23
N VAL A 337 -1.81 -8.02 -53.76
CA VAL A 337 -2.13 -8.84 -54.93
C VAL A 337 -2.69 -10.19 -54.48
N VAL A 338 -3.97 -10.43 -54.78
CA VAL A 338 -4.61 -11.74 -54.54
C VAL A 338 -4.02 -12.79 -55.49
N THR A 339 -3.45 -13.85 -54.93
CA THR A 339 -2.91 -14.99 -55.67
C THR A 339 -3.93 -16.14 -55.77
N ASN A 340 -3.65 -17.12 -56.63
CA ASN A 340 -4.47 -18.32 -56.71
C ASN A 340 -4.45 -19.13 -55.40
N ASP A 341 -3.33 -19.09 -54.67
CA ASP A 341 -3.19 -19.79 -53.38
C ASP A 341 -4.07 -19.14 -52.31
N ASP A 342 -4.22 -17.80 -52.32
CA ASP A 342 -5.12 -17.08 -51.41
C ASP A 342 -6.59 -17.43 -51.68
N ARG A 343 -6.98 -17.50 -52.97
CA ARG A 343 -8.32 -17.96 -53.38
C ARG A 343 -8.59 -19.41 -53.02
N GLN A 344 -7.58 -20.27 -53.15
CA GLN A 344 -7.69 -21.67 -52.79
C GLN A 344 -7.82 -21.85 -51.27
N SER A 345 -7.07 -21.06 -50.49
CA SER A 345 -7.17 -21.03 -49.03
C SER A 345 -8.55 -20.52 -48.57
N ALA A 346 -9.05 -19.44 -49.18
CA ALA A 346 -10.41 -18.94 -48.93
C ALA A 346 -11.49 -19.98 -49.29
N SER A 347 -11.32 -20.70 -50.41
CA SER A 347 -12.22 -21.79 -50.80
C SER A 347 -12.18 -22.96 -49.82
N ASN A 348 -10.99 -23.33 -49.33
CA ASN A 348 -10.84 -24.37 -48.31
C ASN A 348 -11.53 -23.98 -47.00
N LEU A 349 -11.38 -22.72 -46.58
CA LEU A 349 -12.05 -22.16 -45.41
C LEU A 349 -13.58 -22.22 -45.56
N TYR A 350 -14.12 -21.82 -46.72
CA TYR A 350 -15.55 -21.93 -47.00
C TYR A 350 -16.06 -23.38 -46.91
N ASN A 351 -15.26 -24.34 -47.38
CA ASN A 351 -15.63 -25.75 -47.38
C ASN A 351 -15.47 -26.41 -45.99
N SER A 352 -14.73 -25.82 -45.04
CA SER A 352 -14.59 -26.32 -43.67
C SER A 352 -15.70 -25.85 -42.73
N ILE A 353 -16.34 -24.71 -43.01
CA ILE A 353 -17.46 -24.15 -42.23
C ILE A 353 -18.59 -25.17 -41.95
N PRO A 354 -19.06 -25.98 -42.93
CA PRO A 354 -20.08 -27.00 -42.67
C PRO A 354 -19.61 -28.15 -41.76
N VAL A 355 -18.31 -28.44 -41.77
CA VAL A 355 -17.71 -29.54 -41.00
C VAL A 355 -17.49 -29.12 -39.54
N GLU A 356 -17.06 -27.89 -39.30
CA GLU A 356 -16.96 -27.30 -37.96
C GLU A 356 -18.33 -27.20 -37.29
N ARG A 357 -19.37 -26.71 -37.98
CA ARG A 357 -20.75 -26.67 -37.47
C ARG A 357 -21.28 -28.05 -37.07
N ALA A 358 -20.99 -29.08 -37.87
CA ALA A 358 -21.41 -30.46 -37.57
C ALA A 358 -20.66 -31.06 -36.36
N SER A 359 -19.42 -30.62 -36.10
CA SER A 359 -18.64 -31.04 -34.94
C SER A 359 -19.06 -30.31 -33.65
N GLU A 360 -19.34 -29.01 -33.73
CA GLU A 360 -19.80 -28.19 -32.59
C GLU A 360 -21.19 -28.62 -32.10
N GLU A 361 -22.11 -28.95 -33.00
CA GLU A 361 -23.43 -29.53 -32.65
C GLU A 361 -23.31 -30.91 -31.99
N LEU A 362 -22.27 -31.69 -32.29
CA LEU A 362 -22.04 -33.01 -31.71
C LEU A 362 -21.43 -32.96 -30.31
N PHE A 363 -20.61 -31.95 -30.01
CA PHE A 363 -19.92 -31.77 -28.73
C PHE A 363 -20.62 -30.80 -27.76
N GLY A 364 -21.71 -30.14 -28.19
CA GLY A 364 -22.48 -29.22 -27.35
C GLY A 364 -21.76 -27.91 -27.04
N GLU A 365 -20.66 -27.61 -27.73
CA GLU A 365 -19.93 -26.34 -27.64
C GLU A 365 -20.48 -25.37 -28.68
N ALA A 366 -21.50 -24.59 -28.29
CA ALA A 366 -22.02 -23.53 -29.13
C ALA A 366 -21.05 -22.33 -29.16
N LYS A 367 -19.99 -22.39 -29.98
CA LYS A 367 -19.08 -21.25 -30.22
C LYS A 367 -18.46 -21.24 -31.64
N SER A 368 -19.27 -21.09 -32.70
CA SER A 368 -18.81 -20.44 -33.94
C SER A 368 -19.72 -19.27 -34.33
N HIS A 369 -19.33 -18.07 -33.91
CA HIS A 369 -19.91 -16.80 -34.35
C HIS A 369 -19.23 -16.27 -35.63
N LEU A 370 -19.18 -17.07 -36.70
CA LEU A 370 -18.97 -16.55 -38.06
C LEU A 370 -20.21 -15.81 -38.60
N ALA A 371 -21.28 -15.78 -37.81
CA ALA A 371 -22.64 -15.49 -38.23
C ALA A 371 -23.08 -14.06 -37.86
N SER A 372 -23.09 -13.17 -38.84
CA SER A 372 -24.33 -12.40 -39.10
C SER A 372 -24.36 -11.72 -40.48
N GLU A 373 -23.22 -11.40 -41.10
CA GLU A 373 -23.17 -10.80 -42.46
C GLU A 373 -22.49 -11.69 -43.51
N ARG A 374 -21.35 -12.33 -43.20
CA ARG A 374 -20.62 -13.19 -44.15
C ARG A 374 -21.37 -14.46 -44.57
N ASP A 375 -22.31 -14.93 -43.74
CA ASP A 375 -23.22 -16.04 -44.05
C ASP A 375 -24.24 -15.72 -45.16
N ARG A 376 -24.40 -14.45 -45.53
CA ARG A 376 -25.31 -14.01 -46.60
C ARG A 376 -24.63 -13.83 -47.96
N LEU A 377 -23.30 -13.91 -47.99
CA LEU A 377 -22.52 -13.74 -49.21
C LEU A 377 -22.64 -14.99 -50.09
N SER A 378 -22.71 -14.80 -51.41
CA SER A 378 -22.57 -15.92 -52.34
C SER A 378 -21.16 -16.52 -52.21
N LYS A 379 -20.99 -17.80 -52.61
CA LYS A 379 -19.70 -18.49 -52.54
C LYS A 379 -18.57 -17.69 -53.21
N ASP A 380 -18.85 -17.06 -54.36
CA ASP A 380 -17.85 -16.28 -55.09
C ASP A 380 -17.55 -14.93 -54.42
N GLU A 381 -18.54 -14.29 -53.80
CA GLU A 381 -18.33 -13.07 -53.00
C GLU A 381 -17.51 -13.36 -51.74
N PHE A 382 -17.84 -14.45 -51.02
CA PHE A 382 -17.08 -14.90 -49.86
C PHE A 382 -15.62 -15.20 -50.22
N ILE A 383 -15.40 -15.97 -51.30
CA ILE A 383 -14.03 -16.32 -51.73
C ILE A 383 -13.26 -15.05 -52.14
N ASN A 384 -13.88 -14.11 -52.84
CA ASN A 384 -13.20 -12.87 -53.24
C ASN A 384 -12.83 -12.01 -52.03
N GLU A 385 -13.75 -11.82 -51.07
CA GLU A 385 -13.52 -11.01 -49.87
C GLU A 385 -12.42 -11.64 -48.98
N ILE A 386 -12.56 -12.93 -48.65
CA ILE A 386 -11.58 -13.63 -47.81
C ILE A 386 -10.23 -13.79 -48.52
N SER A 387 -10.20 -13.97 -49.84
CA SER A 387 -8.92 -14.03 -50.57
C SER A 387 -8.15 -12.69 -50.54
N TYR A 388 -8.87 -11.56 -50.51
CA TYR A 388 -8.28 -10.25 -50.31
C TYR A 388 -7.74 -10.10 -48.88
N ASP A 389 -8.49 -10.52 -47.88
CA ASP A 389 -8.05 -10.50 -46.48
C ASP A 389 -6.80 -11.35 -46.24
N ILE A 390 -6.75 -12.56 -46.82
CA ILE A 390 -5.57 -13.44 -46.77
C ILE A 390 -4.38 -12.78 -47.46
N ALA A 391 -4.58 -12.18 -48.65
CA ALA A 391 -3.52 -11.49 -49.37
C ALA A 391 -2.98 -10.27 -48.60
N LEU A 392 -3.86 -9.51 -47.93
CA LEU A 392 -3.51 -8.37 -47.10
C LEU A 392 -2.76 -8.81 -45.84
N SER A 393 -3.23 -9.85 -45.16
CA SER A 393 -2.56 -10.46 -44.01
C SER A 393 -1.14 -10.95 -44.37
N ARG A 394 -1.00 -11.60 -45.54
CA ARG A 394 0.31 -12.00 -46.07
C ARG A 394 1.20 -10.80 -46.38
N ALA A 395 0.67 -9.77 -47.04
CA ALA A 395 1.43 -8.54 -47.32
C ALA A 395 1.90 -7.88 -46.02
N LEU A 396 1.05 -7.87 -44.99
CA LEU A 396 1.37 -7.36 -43.66
C LEU A 396 2.50 -8.15 -42.99
N SER A 397 2.39 -9.48 -42.99
CA SER A 397 3.43 -10.36 -42.45
C SER A 397 4.77 -10.16 -43.19
N ASN A 398 4.74 -10.06 -44.53
CA ASN A 398 5.94 -9.83 -45.34
C ASN A 398 6.57 -8.44 -45.10
N ALA A 399 5.75 -7.41 -44.86
CA ALA A 399 6.23 -6.06 -44.59
C ALA A 399 6.90 -5.91 -43.23
N ILE A 400 6.53 -6.77 -42.27
CA ILE A 400 7.03 -6.76 -40.90
C ILE A 400 8.22 -7.72 -40.73
N THR A 401 8.16 -8.92 -41.31
CA THR A 401 9.14 -10.00 -41.06
C THR A 401 10.57 -9.57 -41.35
N GLY A 402 11.46 -9.70 -40.36
CA GLY A 402 12.88 -9.36 -40.50
C GLY A 402 13.19 -7.86 -40.49
N THR A 403 12.19 -7.01 -40.20
CA THR A 403 12.35 -5.57 -40.06
C THR A 403 12.42 -5.13 -38.58
N PRO A 404 12.84 -3.89 -38.29
CA PRO A 404 12.68 -3.31 -36.95
C PRO A 404 11.24 -3.33 -36.43
N GLY A 405 10.23 -3.33 -37.32
CA GLY A 405 8.82 -3.45 -36.97
C GLY A 405 8.47 -4.75 -36.22
N ASP A 406 9.06 -5.87 -36.62
CA ASP A 406 8.87 -7.17 -35.96
C ASP A 406 9.39 -7.14 -34.51
N THR A 407 10.62 -6.62 -34.35
CA THR A 407 11.22 -6.45 -33.01
C THR A 407 10.40 -5.48 -32.17
N PHE A 408 9.89 -4.40 -32.75
CA PHE A 408 9.04 -3.43 -32.07
C PHE A 408 7.75 -4.07 -31.54
N LEU A 409 7.06 -4.88 -32.34
CA LEU A 409 5.83 -5.56 -31.91
C LEU A 409 6.08 -6.60 -30.81
N VAL A 410 7.15 -7.39 -30.94
CA VAL A 410 7.53 -8.36 -29.90
C VAL A 410 7.85 -7.65 -28.59
N VAL A 411 8.62 -6.55 -28.65
CA VAL A 411 8.95 -5.75 -27.47
C VAL A 411 7.70 -5.08 -26.89
N ALA A 412 6.82 -4.53 -27.71
CA ALA A 412 5.57 -3.90 -27.27
C ALA A 412 4.66 -4.92 -26.56
N GLY A 413 4.44 -6.09 -27.16
CA GLY A 413 3.64 -7.17 -26.60
C GLY A 413 4.24 -7.72 -25.30
N LEU A 414 5.54 -7.98 -25.26
CA LEU A 414 6.21 -8.47 -24.05
C LEU A 414 6.16 -7.44 -22.91
N LEU A 415 6.44 -6.16 -23.21
CA LEU A 415 6.36 -5.11 -22.19
C LEU A 415 4.91 -4.90 -21.70
N LEU A 416 3.92 -5.02 -22.60
CA LEU A 416 2.50 -4.95 -22.22
C LEU A 416 2.10 -6.15 -21.34
N ALA A 417 2.54 -7.36 -21.65
CA ALA A 417 2.32 -8.53 -20.79
C ALA A 417 2.99 -8.34 -19.41
N ILE A 418 4.25 -7.89 -19.39
CA ILE A 418 4.97 -7.60 -18.14
C ILE A 418 4.21 -6.55 -17.32
N ILE A 419 3.78 -5.44 -17.92
CA ILE A 419 3.12 -4.38 -17.14
C ILE A 419 1.77 -4.85 -16.57
N LEU A 420 1.03 -5.68 -17.31
CA LEU A 420 -0.19 -6.32 -16.82
C LEU A 420 0.10 -7.22 -15.62
N LEU A 421 1.18 -8.00 -15.65
CA LEU A 421 1.61 -8.79 -14.50
C LEU A 421 2.05 -7.92 -13.31
N LEU A 422 2.71 -6.79 -13.58
CA LEU A 422 3.12 -5.84 -12.53
C LEU A 422 1.91 -5.14 -11.88
N ALA A 423 0.84 -4.87 -12.63
CA ALA A 423 -0.41 -4.32 -12.10
C ALA A 423 -1.06 -5.25 -11.05
N GLN A 424 -0.95 -6.57 -11.22
CA GLN A 424 -1.37 -7.54 -10.20
C GLN A 424 -0.63 -7.32 -8.88
N GLY A 425 0.64 -6.94 -8.95
CA GLY A 425 1.44 -6.59 -7.78
C GLY A 425 0.82 -5.45 -6.98
N GLY A 426 0.27 -4.44 -7.66
CA GLY A 426 -0.50 -3.36 -7.05
C GLY A 426 -1.75 -3.87 -6.32
N GLY A 427 -2.52 -4.75 -6.97
CA GLY A 427 -3.70 -5.39 -6.35
C GLY A 427 -3.35 -6.21 -5.10
N TYR A 428 -2.31 -7.04 -5.16
CA TYR A 428 -1.85 -7.84 -4.03
C TYR A 428 -1.36 -6.99 -2.86
N VAL A 429 -0.43 -6.06 -3.11
CA VAL A 429 0.19 -5.23 -2.07
C VAL A 429 -0.81 -4.22 -1.51
N GLY A 430 -1.58 -3.58 -2.37
CA GLY A 430 -2.63 -2.62 -1.98
C GLY A 430 -3.73 -3.30 -1.18
N GLY A 431 -4.27 -4.42 -1.68
CA GLY A 431 -5.32 -5.19 -0.99
C GLY A 431 -4.88 -5.72 0.37
N ALA A 432 -3.65 -6.26 0.46
CA ALA A 432 -3.09 -6.73 1.72
C ALA A 432 -2.89 -5.58 2.72
N ALA A 433 -2.40 -4.42 2.27
CA ALA A 433 -2.23 -3.25 3.11
C ALA A 433 -3.57 -2.72 3.67
N VAL A 434 -4.64 -2.77 2.87
CA VAL A 434 -5.99 -2.39 3.34
C VAL A 434 -6.53 -3.42 4.33
N ALA A 435 -6.31 -4.71 4.09
CA ALA A 435 -6.67 -5.77 5.04
C ALA A 435 -5.90 -5.62 6.37
N ALA A 436 -4.62 -5.29 6.34
CA ALA A 436 -3.79 -5.03 7.51
C ALA A 436 -4.31 -3.82 8.30
N ASN A 437 -4.65 -2.72 7.63
CA ASN A 437 -5.25 -1.55 8.27
C ASN A 437 -6.62 -1.87 8.89
N ALA A 438 -7.45 -2.66 8.21
CA ALA A 438 -8.72 -3.11 8.76
C ALA A 438 -8.54 -4.02 9.98
N ALA A 439 -7.52 -4.89 9.98
CA ALA A 439 -7.17 -5.72 11.13
C ALA A 439 -6.69 -4.89 12.33
N ARG A 440 -5.89 -3.84 12.08
CA ARG A 440 -5.45 -2.86 13.10
C ARG A 440 -6.63 -2.08 13.67
N LEU A 441 -7.64 -1.77 12.87
CA LEU A 441 -8.89 -1.16 13.32
C LEU A 441 -9.82 -2.13 14.07
N GLY A 442 -9.43 -3.40 14.22
CA GLY A 442 -10.27 -4.40 14.88
C GLY A 442 -11.34 -5.05 13.99
N ARG A 443 -11.37 -4.72 12.68
CA ARG A 443 -12.43 -5.13 11.75
C ARG A 443 -12.18 -6.48 11.07
N LEU A 444 -10.91 -6.88 10.96
CA LEU A 444 -10.51 -8.19 10.43
C LEU A 444 -9.72 -9.00 11.46
N PRO A 445 -9.57 -10.32 11.29
CA PRO A 445 -8.70 -11.14 12.14
C PRO A 445 -7.26 -10.63 12.22
N HIS A 446 -6.58 -10.88 13.35
CA HIS A 446 -5.24 -10.34 13.59
C HIS A 446 -4.20 -10.84 12.57
N PHE A 447 -4.31 -12.05 12.04
CA PHE A 447 -3.33 -12.58 11.08
C PHE A 447 -3.24 -11.78 9.77
N PHE A 448 -4.22 -10.94 9.44
CA PHE A 448 -4.15 -10.01 8.32
C PHE A 448 -3.18 -8.85 8.54
N THR A 449 -2.62 -8.67 9.74
CA THR A 449 -1.53 -7.72 9.98
C THR A 449 -0.23 -8.12 9.28
N ASP A 450 -0.07 -9.40 8.95
CA ASP A 450 1.00 -9.90 8.07
C ASP A 450 0.56 -9.78 6.61
N ASP A 451 1.22 -8.88 5.88
CA ASP A 451 0.96 -8.64 4.46
C ASP A 451 1.08 -9.94 3.62
N ARG A 452 1.97 -10.87 3.99
CA ARG A 452 2.15 -12.13 3.24
C ARG A 452 0.92 -13.01 3.31
N LEU A 453 0.31 -13.13 4.50
CA LEU A 453 -0.94 -13.87 4.66
C LEU A 453 -2.09 -13.19 3.94
N GLY A 454 -2.15 -11.86 3.98
CA GLY A 454 -3.10 -11.06 3.21
C GLY A 454 -3.03 -11.37 1.71
N ILE A 455 -1.82 -11.38 1.15
CA ILE A 455 -1.56 -11.70 -0.27
C ILE A 455 -2.04 -13.11 -0.64
N VAL A 456 -1.74 -14.11 0.21
CA VAL A 456 -2.18 -15.50 -0.03
C VAL A 456 -3.70 -15.63 -0.03
N VAL A 457 -4.39 -14.96 0.90
CA VAL A 457 -5.86 -14.98 0.95
C VAL A 457 -6.48 -14.34 -0.28
N ILE A 458 -5.96 -13.19 -0.71
CA ILE A 458 -6.43 -12.50 -1.92
C ILE A 458 -6.23 -13.39 -3.15
N TRP A 459 -5.05 -14.01 -3.29
CA TRP A 459 -4.78 -14.95 -4.38
C TRP A 459 -5.74 -16.13 -4.36
N ALA A 460 -6.01 -16.74 -3.20
CA ALA A 460 -6.89 -17.89 -3.11
C ALA A 460 -8.31 -17.54 -3.58
N ILE A 461 -8.81 -16.34 -3.26
CA ILE A 461 -10.11 -15.85 -3.74
C ILE A 461 -10.07 -15.58 -5.24
N SER A 462 -9.04 -14.87 -5.73
CA SER A 462 -8.87 -14.60 -7.17
C SER A 462 -8.78 -15.88 -7.99
N ALA A 463 -8.00 -16.87 -7.56
CA ALA A 463 -7.84 -18.14 -8.25
C ALA A 463 -9.16 -18.92 -8.39
N VAL A 464 -10.05 -18.85 -7.40
CA VAL A 464 -11.40 -19.44 -7.49
C VAL A 464 -12.30 -18.68 -8.47
N LEU A 465 -12.12 -17.35 -8.58
CA LEU A 465 -12.97 -16.49 -9.41
C LEU A 465 -12.52 -16.40 -10.87
N ILE A 466 -11.22 -16.53 -11.19
CA ILE A 466 -10.68 -16.52 -12.57
C ILE A 466 -11.44 -17.50 -13.50
N PRO A 467 -11.67 -18.78 -13.15
CA PRO A 467 -12.36 -19.71 -14.05
C PRO A 467 -13.86 -19.41 -14.20
N ILE A 468 -14.42 -18.62 -13.28
CA ILE A 468 -15.83 -18.19 -13.29
C ILE A 468 -16.00 -16.94 -14.15
N ILE A 469 -15.11 -15.95 -13.99
CA ILE A 469 -15.18 -14.66 -14.68
C ILE A 469 -14.19 -14.67 -15.85
N ARG A 470 -14.65 -15.15 -17.01
CA ARG A 470 -13.80 -15.48 -18.18
C ARG A 470 -13.56 -14.32 -19.15
N GLU A 471 -14.28 -13.21 -18.99
CA GLU A 471 -14.37 -12.12 -19.97
C GLU A 471 -14.06 -10.78 -19.33
N VAL A 472 -13.16 -10.01 -19.94
CA VAL A 472 -12.72 -8.69 -19.44
C VAL A 472 -13.89 -7.70 -19.39
N VAL A 473 -14.81 -7.76 -20.36
CA VAL A 473 -16.00 -6.88 -20.44
C VAL A 473 -16.95 -7.10 -19.26
N VAL A 474 -17.03 -8.34 -18.75
CA VAL A 474 -17.84 -8.67 -17.57
C VAL A 474 -17.17 -8.12 -16.31
N VAL A 475 -15.86 -8.32 -16.16
CA VAL A 475 -15.12 -7.79 -15.00
C VAL A 475 -15.13 -6.27 -14.98
N GLU A 476 -15.13 -5.61 -16.14
CA GLU A 476 -15.18 -4.15 -16.27
C GLU A 476 -16.32 -3.55 -15.46
N ALA A 477 -17.52 -4.09 -15.65
CA ALA A 477 -18.72 -3.53 -15.04
C ALA A 477 -18.60 -3.57 -13.52
N TYR A 478 -17.97 -4.61 -12.98
CA TYR A 478 -17.77 -4.77 -11.56
C TYR A 478 -16.67 -3.85 -11.02
N TYR A 479 -15.55 -3.80 -11.73
CA TYR A 479 -14.39 -3.01 -11.34
C TYR A 479 -14.70 -1.51 -11.32
N ALA A 480 -15.52 -1.02 -12.26
CA ALA A 480 -15.94 0.38 -12.32
C ALA A 480 -16.66 0.89 -11.05
N PHE A 481 -17.49 0.05 -10.43
CA PHE A 481 -18.19 0.43 -9.19
C PHE A 481 -17.25 0.55 -7.99
N GLY A 482 -16.16 -0.22 -7.95
CA GLY A 482 -15.17 -0.18 -6.87
C GLY A 482 -14.54 1.21 -6.74
N PHE A 483 -13.78 1.64 -7.75
CA PHE A 483 -13.06 2.91 -7.70
C PHE A 483 -13.98 4.15 -7.79
N VAL A 484 -15.11 4.10 -8.51
CA VAL A 484 -16.03 5.26 -8.53
C VAL A 484 -16.65 5.48 -7.15
N SER A 485 -16.90 4.40 -6.39
CA SER A 485 -17.32 4.52 -4.99
C SER A 485 -16.23 5.17 -4.13
N ALA A 486 -14.96 4.87 -4.37
CA ALA A 486 -13.85 5.55 -3.70
C ALA A 486 -13.78 7.05 -4.05
N PHE A 487 -14.07 7.43 -5.30
CA PHE A 487 -14.17 8.84 -5.70
C PHE A 487 -15.29 9.57 -4.96
N VAL A 488 -16.46 8.91 -4.83
CA VAL A 488 -17.60 9.41 -4.05
C VAL A 488 -17.21 9.59 -2.59
N ILE A 489 -16.66 8.55 -1.96
CA ILE A 489 -16.27 8.56 -0.53
C ILE A 489 -15.24 9.65 -0.25
N THR A 490 -14.19 9.73 -1.05
CA THR A 490 -13.10 10.71 -0.90
C THR A 490 -13.62 12.13 -1.06
N SER A 491 -14.39 12.39 -2.11
CA SER A 491 -14.90 13.74 -2.39
C SER A 491 -15.87 14.23 -1.32
N THR A 492 -16.79 13.37 -0.89
CA THR A 492 -17.75 13.67 0.18
C THR A 492 -17.04 13.92 1.52
N THR A 493 -16.01 13.14 1.82
CA THR A 493 -15.21 13.27 3.03
C THR A 493 -14.46 14.61 3.08
N VAL A 494 -13.86 15.02 1.96
CA VAL A 494 -13.17 16.32 1.85
C VAL A 494 -14.15 17.49 1.97
N PHE A 495 -15.35 17.37 1.38
CA PHE A 495 -16.38 18.41 1.49
C PHE A 495 -16.84 18.62 2.95
N PHE A 496 -17.04 17.52 3.68
CA PHE A 496 -17.50 17.54 5.08
C PHE A 496 -16.37 17.44 6.11
N VAL A 497 -15.14 17.81 5.75
CA VAL A 497 -13.96 17.74 6.63
C VAL A 497 -14.24 18.35 8.02
N ARG A 498 -13.76 17.66 9.06
CA ARG A 498 -13.91 18.11 10.45
C ARG A 498 -13.08 19.37 10.75
N THR A 499 -13.56 20.16 11.71
CA THR A 499 -12.93 21.41 12.13
C THR A 499 -11.63 21.21 12.91
N ASP A 500 -11.51 20.16 13.73
CA ASP A 500 -10.30 19.84 14.48
C ASP A 500 -9.12 19.54 13.55
N VAL A 501 -9.37 18.86 12.44
CA VAL A 501 -8.35 18.54 11.42
C VAL A 501 -7.87 19.80 10.71
N LEU A 502 -8.76 20.75 10.43
CA LEU A 502 -8.38 22.05 9.85
C LEU A 502 -7.50 22.83 10.83
N HIS A 503 -7.87 22.87 12.11
CA HIS A 503 -7.06 23.54 13.14
C HIS A 503 -5.68 22.91 13.32
N GLN A 504 -5.56 21.58 13.29
CA GLN A 504 -4.27 20.88 13.34
C GLN A 504 -3.35 21.25 12.17
N ARG A 505 -3.93 21.64 11.03
CA ARG A 505 -3.21 22.15 9.86
C ARG A 505 -3.00 23.67 9.86
N GLY A 506 -3.41 24.37 10.92
CA GLY A 506 -3.32 25.83 11.01
C GLY A 506 -4.33 26.57 10.13
N ILE A 507 -5.38 25.89 9.63
CA ILE A 507 -6.41 26.48 8.79
C ILE A 507 -7.61 26.85 9.66
N ASP A 508 -7.97 28.14 9.69
CA ASP A 508 -9.22 28.59 10.32
C ASP A 508 -10.44 28.06 9.51
N PRO A 509 -11.38 27.31 10.13
CA PRO A 509 -12.58 26.79 9.47
C PRO A 509 -13.45 27.84 8.76
N HIS A 510 -13.38 29.10 9.18
CA HIS A 510 -14.15 30.19 8.57
C HIS A 510 -13.38 30.97 7.49
N SER A 511 -12.11 30.64 7.28
CA SER A 511 -11.23 31.30 6.31
C SER A 511 -11.60 31.02 4.86
N GLY A 512 -11.06 31.85 3.95
CA GLY A 512 -11.15 31.62 2.51
C GLY A 512 -10.41 30.35 2.05
N GLU A 513 -9.42 29.89 2.81
CA GLU A 513 -8.65 28.66 2.54
C GLU A 513 -9.50 27.42 2.81
N ALA A 514 -10.18 27.36 3.96
CA ALA A 514 -11.13 26.30 4.28
C ALA A 514 -12.28 26.21 3.26
N ARG A 515 -12.80 27.36 2.81
CA ARG A 515 -13.83 27.40 1.75
C ARG A 515 -13.30 26.86 0.42
N SER A 516 -12.07 27.19 0.05
CA SER A 516 -11.43 26.69 -1.18
C SER A 516 -11.21 25.19 -1.14
N LEU A 517 -10.80 24.67 0.02
CA LEU A 517 -10.65 23.23 0.26
C LEU A 517 -11.99 22.49 0.14
N ARG A 518 -13.03 22.98 0.82
CA ARG A 518 -14.38 22.42 0.70
C ARG A 518 -14.92 22.54 -0.72
N PHE A 519 -14.63 23.63 -1.44
CA PHE A 519 -15.01 23.78 -2.84
C PHE A 519 -14.32 22.76 -3.76
N ALA A 520 -13.09 22.35 -3.46
CA ALA A 520 -12.45 21.23 -4.15
C ALA A 520 -13.21 19.91 -3.91
N GLY A 521 -13.61 19.64 -2.65
CA GLY A 521 -14.47 18.50 -2.31
C GLY A 521 -15.84 18.54 -3.02
N LEU A 522 -16.48 19.71 -3.09
CA LEU A 522 -17.78 19.89 -3.78
C LEU A 522 -17.68 19.55 -5.28
N ARG A 523 -16.63 20.02 -5.96
CA ARG A 523 -16.41 19.70 -7.38
C ARG A 523 -16.19 18.21 -7.60
N GLY A 524 -15.39 17.58 -6.73
CA GLY A 524 -15.20 16.13 -6.74
C GLY A 524 -16.53 15.39 -6.50
N MET A 525 -17.37 15.89 -5.60
CA MET A 525 -18.66 15.30 -5.27
C MET A 525 -19.60 15.37 -6.47
N ILE A 526 -19.73 16.52 -7.12
CA ILE A 526 -20.56 16.66 -8.33
C ILE A 526 -20.07 15.70 -9.43
N ALA A 527 -18.76 15.62 -9.66
CA ALA A 527 -18.18 14.76 -10.68
C ALA A 527 -18.38 13.27 -10.38
N SER A 528 -18.03 12.83 -9.18
CA SER A 528 -18.14 11.42 -8.76
C SER A 528 -19.58 10.93 -8.67
N TYR A 529 -20.52 11.77 -8.19
CA TYR A 529 -21.94 11.40 -8.14
C TYR A 529 -22.55 11.32 -9.53
N PHE A 530 -22.14 12.20 -10.46
CA PHE A 530 -22.54 12.09 -11.86
C PHE A 530 -22.03 10.78 -12.48
N MET A 531 -20.75 10.44 -12.27
CA MET A 531 -20.18 9.18 -12.73
C MET A 531 -20.91 7.96 -12.12
N ALA A 532 -21.19 8.00 -10.82
CA ALA A 532 -21.94 6.95 -10.13
C ALA A 532 -23.36 6.79 -10.69
N ALA A 533 -24.06 7.90 -10.98
CA ALA A 533 -25.39 7.85 -11.58
C ALA A 533 -25.36 7.22 -12.99
N VAL A 534 -24.34 7.54 -13.79
CA VAL A 534 -24.11 6.89 -15.10
C VAL A 534 -23.86 5.39 -14.92
N LEU A 535 -23.01 4.96 -13.99
CA LEU A 535 -22.78 3.53 -13.72
C LEU A 535 -24.05 2.80 -13.29
N VAL A 536 -24.80 3.36 -12.34
CA VAL A 536 -26.05 2.75 -11.84
C VAL A 536 -27.07 2.56 -12.95
N THR A 537 -27.16 3.52 -13.88
CA THR A 537 -28.13 3.46 -14.99
C THR A 537 -27.68 2.57 -16.15
N GLN A 538 -26.37 2.47 -16.42
CA GLN A 538 -25.86 1.73 -17.58
C GLN A 538 -25.37 0.31 -17.26
N LYS A 539 -24.99 0.03 -16.00
CA LYS A 539 -24.43 -1.25 -15.55
C LYS A 539 -25.21 -1.80 -14.35
N THR A 540 -26.55 -1.67 -14.37
CA THR A 540 -27.43 -2.08 -13.26
C THR A 540 -27.30 -3.56 -12.90
N GLU A 541 -27.00 -4.42 -13.86
CA GLU A 541 -26.83 -5.87 -13.65
C GLU A 541 -25.66 -6.16 -12.70
N ALA A 542 -24.57 -5.40 -12.81
CA ALA A 542 -23.40 -5.55 -11.95
C ALA A 542 -23.63 -5.03 -10.52
N LEU A 543 -24.54 -4.05 -10.36
CA LEU A 543 -24.82 -3.40 -9.08
C LEU A 543 -25.29 -4.39 -8.02
N GLY A 544 -26.15 -5.35 -8.38
CA GLY A 544 -26.69 -6.33 -7.44
C GLY A 544 -25.60 -7.19 -6.80
N VAL A 545 -24.68 -7.72 -7.62
CA VAL A 545 -23.58 -8.56 -7.15
C VAL A 545 -22.60 -7.77 -6.28
N ILE A 546 -22.30 -6.52 -6.64
CA ILE A 546 -21.38 -5.67 -5.88
C ILE A 546 -21.98 -5.22 -4.56
N ALA A 547 -23.25 -4.81 -4.59
CA ALA A 547 -23.95 -4.44 -3.37
C ALA A 547 -23.99 -5.63 -2.40
N LEU A 548 -24.26 -6.84 -2.90
CA LEU A 548 -24.31 -8.04 -2.08
C LEU A 548 -22.92 -8.45 -1.57
N SER A 549 -21.90 -8.44 -2.42
CA SER A 549 -20.52 -8.75 -2.04
C SER A 549 -19.96 -7.74 -1.03
N GLY A 550 -20.13 -6.45 -1.32
CA GLY A 550 -19.73 -5.36 -0.42
C GLY A 550 -20.48 -5.40 0.91
N ALA A 551 -21.78 -5.70 0.91
CA ALA A 551 -22.55 -5.91 2.13
C ALA A 551 -22.08 -7.13 2.92
N ALA A 552 -21.79 -8.25 2.26
CA ALA A 552 -21.30 -9.47 2.91
C ALA A 552 -19.94 -9.24 3.59
N ILE A 553 -18.99 -8.59 2.90
CA ILE A 553 -17.67 -8.24 3.47
C ILE A 553 -17.85 -7.26 4.63
N THR A 554 -18.73 -6.27 4.49
CA THR A 554 -19.00 -5.29 5.55
C THR A 554 -19.65 -5.94 6.78
N LEU A 555 -20.61 -6.85 6.58
CA LEU A 555 -21.24 -7.63 7.65
C LEU A 555 -20.24 -8.55 8.34
N TYR A 556 -19.33 -9.17 7.58
CA TYR A 556 -18.24 -9.95 8.14
C TYR A 556 -17.29 -9.09 8.99
N GLN A 557 -16.94 -7.90 8.52
CA GLN A 557 -16.15 -6.95 9.32
C GLN A 557 -16.86 -6.55 10.61
N ILE A 558 -18.17 -6.28 10.56
CA ILE A 558 -18.98 -5.95 11.75
C ILE A 558 -19.02 -7.14 12.72
N TYR A 559 -19.22 -8.35 12.20
CA TYR A 559 -19.22 -9.59 12.98
C TYR A 559 -17.88 -9.77 13.75
N ILE A 560 -16.74 -9.58 13.08
CA ILE A 560 -15.42 -9.68 13.71
C ILE A 560 -15.18 -8.54 14.70
N ALA A 561 -15.53 -7.29 14.34
CA ALA A 561 -15.36 -6.14 15.21
C ALA A 561 -16.12 -6.29 16.55
N ASN A 562 -17.31 -6.87 16.50
CA ASN A 562 -18.18 -7.09 17.65
C ASN A 562 -17.92 -8.40 18.42
N GLY A 563 -16.97 -9.24 17.97
CA GLY A 563 -16.69 -10.53 18.63
C GLY A 563 -17.73 -11.62 18.40
N GLY A 564 -18.56 -11.50 17.36
CA GLY A 564 -19.55 -12.50 16.94
C GLY A 564 -21.01 -12.03 17.02
N LEU A 565 -21.95 -12.99 16.93
CA LEU A 565 -23.41 -12.76 16.83
C LEU A 565 -24.11 -12.36 18.14
N LYS A 566 -23.43 -12.43 19.28
CA LYS A 566 -24.06 -12.28 20.60
C LYS A 566 -23.25 -11.36 21.51
N ARG A 567 -23.54 -10.06 21.53
CA ARG A 567 -23.45 -9.20 22.74
C ARG A 567 -23.97 -7.77 22.49
N PRO A 568 -24.66 -7.14 23.48
CA PRO A 568 -25.20 -5.79 23.35
C PRO A 568 -24.17 -4.70 23.65
N ALA A 569 -24.52 -3.49 23.20
CA ALA A 569 -23.76 -2.24 23.18
C ALA A 569 -23.49 -1.61 24.57
N GLU A 570 -22.82 -2.33 25.48
CA GLU A 570 -22.16 -1.64 26.59
C GLU A 570 -20.92 -0.91 26.09
N ALA A 571 -20.73 0.33 26.54
CA ALA A 571 -19.60 1.17 26.16
C ALA A 571 -18.30 0.37 26.33
N VAL A 572 -17.50 0.32 25.26
CA VAL A 572 -16.20 -0.35 25.24
C VAL A 572 -15.39 0.11 26.45
N ALA A 573 -15.38 -0.70 27.52
CA ALA A 573 -14.39 -0.57 28.55
C ALA A 573 -13.06 -0.89 27.85
N LEU A 574 -12.24 0.15 27.66
CA LEU A 574 -10.85 -0.02 27.25
C LEU A 574 -10.25 -1.09 28.16
N PRO A 575 -9.48 -2.05 27.63
CA PRO A 575 -8.98 -3.14 28.45
C PRO A 575 -8.30 -2.53 29.68
N ALA A 576 -8.84 -2.87 30.85
CA ALA A 576 -8.17 -2.58 32.11
C ALA A 576 -6.76 -3.14 31.97
N VAL A 577 -5.76 -2.38 32.43
CA VAL A 577 -4.34 -2.78 32.40
C VAL A 577 -4.26 -4.26 32.77
N LEU A 578 -3.92 -5.11 31.79
CA LEU A 578 -3.88 -6.54 31.98
C LEU A 578 -2.96 -6.84 33.18
N PRO A 579 -3.30 -7.82 34.04
CA PRO A 579 -2.41 -8.23 35.11
C PRO A 579 -1.02 -8.56 34.54
N THR A 580 0.03 -8.06 35.19
CA THR A 580 1.40 -8.24 34.71
C THR A 580 1.74 -9.73 34.52
N GLY A 581 2.21 -10.11 33.34
CA GLY A 581 2.60 -11.49 33.00
C GLY A 581 1.52 -12.34 32.31
N GLU A 582 0.32 -11.80 32.06
CA GLU A 582 -0.69 -12.46 31.22
C GLU A 582 -0.46 -12.14 29.75
N HIS A 583 0.26 -13.02 29.04
CA HIS A 583 0.58 -12.85 27.62
C HIS A 583 -0.60 -13.15 26.67
N ASN A 584 -1.67 -13.79 27.15
CA ASN A 584 -2.82 -14.19 26.34
C ASN A 584 -4.08 -13.41 26.73
N ALA A 585 -4.13 -12.14 26.36
CA ALA A 585 -5.38 -11.40 26.43
C ALA A 585 -6.36 -11.95 25.37
N SER A 586 -7.34 -12.74 25.80
CA SER A 586 -8.49 -13.06 24.95
C SER A 586 -9.37 -11.83 24.85
N PHE A 587 -9.22 -11.06 23.78
CA PHE A 587 -10.09 -9.91 23.53
C PHE A 587 -11.48 -10.39 23.11
N GLU A 588 -12.51 -9.86 23.78
CA GLU A 588 -13.89 -10.19 23.44
C GLU A 588 -14.33 -9.47 22.16
N MET A 589 -13.76 -8.29 21.87
CA MET A 589 -14.06 -7.49 20.69
C MET A 589 -12.78 -7.12 19.92
N GLY A 590 -12.89 -7.05 18.60
CA GLY A 590 -11.79 -6.60 17.76
C GLY A 590 -11.35 -5.15 18.06
N ILE A 591 -12.29 -4.31 18.49
CA ILE A 591 -12.00 -2.91 18.89
C ILE A 591 -11.13 -2.85 20.16
N GLN A 592 -11.36 -3.74 21.14
CA GLN A 592 -10.51 -3.81 22.33
C GLN A 592 -9.08 -4.20 21.97
N ARG A 593 -8.95 -5.18 21.06
CA ARG A 593 -7.65 -5.58 20.51
C ARG A 593 -6.95 -4.42 19.81
N ALA A 594 -7.68 -3.60 19.04
CA ALA A 594 -7.12 -2.43 18.36
C ALA A 594 -6.55 -1.40 19.35
N HIS A 595 -7.29 -1.09 20.42
CA HIS A 595 -6.82 -0.17 21.46
C HIS A 595 -5.63 -0.72 22.24
N ASP A 596 -5.62 -2.01 22.57
CA ASP A 596 -4.47 -2.61 23.26
C ASP A 596 -3.24 -2.64 22.34
N TYR A 597 -3.41 -2.93 21.05
CA TYR A 597 -2.32 -2.87 20.08
C TYR A 597 -1.71 -1.46 19.96
N ALA A 598 -2.54 -0.42 19.87
CA ALA A 598 -2.08 0.97 19.86
C ALA A 598 -1.34 1.35 21.16
N ARG A 599 -1.83 0.87 22.31
CA ARG A 599 -1.15 1.03 23.61
C ARG A 599 0.22 0.36 23.60
N GLN A 600 0.29 -0.91 23.20
CA GLN A 600 1.53 -1.67 23.16
C GLN A 600 2.58 -0.97 22.29
N ARG A 601 2.20 -0.51 21.08
CA ARG A 601 3.09 0.25 20.19
C ARG A 601 3.61 1.53 20.84
N GLY A 602 2.74 2.28 21.53
CA GLY A 602 3.16 3.49 22.24
C GLY A 602 4.22 3.21 23.30
N ILE A 603 4.13 2.08 24.03
CA ILE A 603 5.15 1.67 25.00
C ILE A 603 6.44 1.19 24.32
N VAL A 604 6.34 0.43 23.22
CA VAL A 604 7.50 -0.05 22.44
C VAL A 604 8.29 1.14 21.92
N ASP A 605 7.64 2.07 21.20
CA ASP A 605 8.30 3.24 20.62
C ASP A 605 8.90 4.13 21.72
N ALA A 606 8.21 4.28 22.87
CA ALA A 606 8.76 4.96 24.03
C ALA A 606 10.01 4.28 24.62
N LEU A 607 10.05 2.94 24.67
CA LEU A 607 11.21 2.20 25.16
C LEU A 607 12.40 2.34 24.22
N GLU A 608 12.16 2.21 22.93
CA GLU A 608 13.21 2.25 21.93
C GLU A 608 13.86 3.63 21.84
N ASP A 609 13.07 4.70 21.90
CA ASP A 609 13.57 6.07 22.07
C ASP A 609 14.49 6.21 23.31
N LEU A 610 14.17 5.52 24.41
CA LEU A 610 14.98 5.53 25.63
C LEU A 610 16.28 4.72 25.48
N ILE A 611 16.27 3.67 24.66
CA ILE A 611 17.46 2.90 24.28
C ILE A 611 18.36 3.75 23.38
N GLU A 612 17.80 4.32 22.31
CA GLU A 612 18.54 5.13 21.33
C GLU A 612 19.13 6.41 21.92
N SER A 613 18.37 7.09 22.79
CA SER A 613 18.87 8.28 23.49
C SER A 613 19.94 7.97 24.54
N GLY A 614 20.21 6.69 24.82
CA GLY A 614 21.17 6.26 25.84
C GLY A 614 20.68 6.46 27.28
N ALA A 615 19.41 6.83 27.49
CA ALA A 615 18.83 7.07 28.81
C ALA A 615 18.89 5.82 29.73
N LEU A 616 18.88 4.63 29.14
CA LEU A 616 19.00 3.35 29.86
C LEU A 616 20.45 2.89 30.07
N GLY A 617 21.43 3.61 29.54
CA GLY A 617 22.86 3.25 29.66
C GLY A 617 23.33 3.14 31.12
N LYS A 618 22.70 3.89 32.04
CA LYS A 618 23.01 3.85 33.48
C LYS A 618 22.82 2.47 34.13
N PHE A 619 22.05 1.59 33.51
CA PHE A 619 21.77 0.26 34.05
C PHE A 619 22.79 -0.82 33.66
N ASP A 620 23.71 -0.56 32.71
CA ASP A 620 24.71 -1.56 32.24
C ASP A 620 24.09 -2.94 31.92
N VAL A 621 22.94 -2.91 31.23
CA VAL A 621 22.23 -4.08 30.73
C VAL A 621 22.03 -3.91 29.22
N GLY A 622 22.20 -4.98 28.43
CA GLY A 622 21.95 -4.92 26.99
C GLY A 622 20.48 -4.60 26.65
N PRO A 623 20.21 -4.04 25.45
CA PRO A 623 18.87 -3.60 25.03
C PRO A 623 17.83 -4.73 25.08
N GLU A 624 18.20 -5.95 24.65
CA GLU A 624 17.32 -7.13 24.69
C GLU A 624 16.68 -7.41 26.04
N ARG A 625 17.41 -7.22 27.14
CA ARG A 625 16.87 -7.51 28.47
C ARG A 625 15.93 -6.41 28.94
N HIS A 626 16.12 -5.19 28.48
CA HIS A 626 15.14 -4.11 28.69
C HIS A 626 13.84 -4.41 27.94
N ARG A 627 13.94 -4.86 26.68
CA ARG A 627 12.79 -5.31 25.87
C ARG A 627 12.03 -6.42 26.57
N ILE A 628 12.70 -7.48 27.03
CA ILE A 628 12.07 -8.60 27.77
C ILE A 628 11.39 -8.13 29.07
N LEU A 629 12.07 -7.29 29.87
CA LEU A 629 11.50 -6.78 31.11
C LEU A 629 10.23 -5.97 30.85
N VAL A 630 10.31 -4.99 29.94
CA VAL A 630 9.18 -4.11 29.63
C VAL A 630 8.04 -4.89 28.97
N ALA A 631 8.36 -5.86 28.12
CA ALA A 631 7.36 -6.75 27.53
C ALA A 631 6.54 -7.50 28.60
N TYR A 632 7.22 -7.98 29.65
CA TYR A 632 6.56 -8.60 30.79
C TYR A 632 5.75 -7.58 31.60
N LEU A 633 6.32 -6.42 31.94
CA LEU A 633 5.71 -5.42 32.81
C LEU A 633 4.46 -4.75 32.23
N TYR A 634 4.38 -4.67 30.91
CA TYR A 634 3.31 -3.99 30.18
C TYR A 634 2.49 -4.93 29.29
N ASN A 635 2.70 -6.25 29.39
CA ASN A 635 2.04 -7.27 28.58
C ASN A 635 2.08 -6.92 27.08
N ILE A 636 3.31 -6.76 26.57
CA ILE A 636 3.57 -6.46 25.16
C ILE A 636 3.85 -7.77 24.44
N ASP A 637 3.29 -7.93 23.25
CA ASP A 637 3.67 -8.99 22.32
C ASP A 637 5.14 -8.81 21.91
N PRO A 638 6.04 -9.75 22.23
CA PRO A 638 7.45 -9.66 21.87
C PRO A 638 7.69 -9.50 20.36
N ALA A 639 6.77 -9.97 19.51
CA ALA A 639 6.88 -9.81 18.06
C ALA A 639 6.91 -8.34 17.60
N LEU A 640 6.37 -7.42 18.41
CA LEU A 640 6.39 -5.98 18.10
C LEU A 640 7.80 -5.38 18.12
N PHE A 641 8.72 -5.93 18.93
CA PHE A 641 10.12 -5.48 18.93
C PHE A 641 10.85 -5.93 17.65
N ASN A 642 10.53 -7.11 17.14
CA ASN A 642 11.12 -7.65 15.91
C ASN A 642 10.60 -6.95 14.64
N GLN A 643 9.39 -6.39 14.68
CA GLN A 643 8.87 -5.55 13.59
C GLN A 643 9.75 -4.30 13.37
N ASN A 644 10.47 -3.84 14.41
CA ASN A 644 11.33 -2.66 14.34
C ASN A 644 12.77 -2.97 13.88
N GLU A 645 13.25 -4.22 13.96
CA GLU A 645 14.63 -4.58 13.57
C GLU A 645 14.87 -4.67 12.05
N HIS A 646 13.80 -4.67 11.24
CA HIS A 646 13.89 -4.70 9.77
C HIS A 646 13.60 -3.35 9.11
N HIS A 647 13.58 -2.27 9.90
CA HIS A 647 13.39 -0.91 9.44
C HIS A 647 14.67 -0.11 9.74
N ASP A 648 15.54 0.04 8.74
CA ASP A 648 16.78 0.84 8.83
C ASP A 648 16.52 2.35 9.08
N ASP A 649 15.25 2.78 9.15
CA ASP A 649 14.82 4.11 9.60
C ASP A 649 13.61 3.96 10.54
N TYR A 650 13.71 4.48 11.78
CA TYR A 650 12.65 4.57 12.78
C TYR A 650 11.49 5.48 12.30
N GLU A 651 10.68 5.02 11.34
CA GLU A 651 9.50 5.77 10.90
C GLU A 651 8.26 5.34 11.69
N ARG A 652 7.86 6.19 12.66
CA ARG A 652 6.60 6.06 13.39
C ARG A 652 5.43 5.91 12.41
N ILE A 653 4.69 4.80 12.53
CA ILE A 653 3.43 4.59 11.81
C ILE A 653 2.29 5.20 12.63
N GLU A 654 1.70 6.30 12.14
CA GLU A 654 0.51 6.95 12.72
C GLU A 654 -0.67 5.97 12.84
N GLU A 655 -1.46 6.10 13.91
CA GLU A 655 -2.62 5.25 14.13
C GLU A 655 -3.79 5.65 13.20
N PRO A 656 -4.60 4.69 12.73
CA PRO A 656 -5.58 4.91 11.64
C PRO A 656 -6.79 5.77 12.06
N ASN A 657 -6.97 6.05 13.36
CA ASN A 657 -8.02 6.92 13.88
C ASN A 657 -7.49 7.73 15.07
N VAL A 658 -7.97 8.96 15.21
CA VAL A 658 -7.67 9.88 16.33
C VAL A 658 -7.80 9.22 17.72
N LYS A 659 -8.80 8.36 17.95
CA LYS A 659 -8.96 7.69 19.25
C LYS A 659 -7.86 6.68 19.57
N LEU A 660 -7.39 5.96 18.54
CA LEU A 660 -6.26 5.04 18.67
C LEU A 660 -4.97 5.83 18.84
N GLU A 661 -4.84 6.94 18.12
CA GLU A 661 -3.74 7.88 18.26
C GLU A 661 -3.67 8.49 19.67
N GLU A 662 -4.80 8.87 20.27
CA GLU A 662 -4.87 9.30 21.68
C GLU A 662 -4.40 8.19 22.64
N THR A 663 -4.80 6.93 22.38
CA THR A 663 -4.38 5.77 23.18
C THR A 663 -2.86 5.55 23.07
N TYR A 664 -2.33 5.65 21.85
CA TYR A 664 -0.90 5.58 21.55
C TYR A 664 -0.14 6.70 22.28
N GLN A 665 -0.57 7.97 22.16
CA GLN A 665 0.10 9.11 22.79
C GLN A 665 0.10 9.00 24.31
N LEU A 666 -1.01 8.54 24.89
CA LEU A 666 -1.11 8.30 26.33
C LEU A 666 -0.09 7.25 26.77
N ALA A 667 0.03 6.14 26.04
CA ALA A 667 1.02 5.10 26.32
C ALA A 667 2.46 5.61 26.12
N TYR A 668 2.72 6.30 25.01
CA TYR A 668 4.02 6.88 24.69
C TYR A 668 4.49 7.92 25.73
N SER A 669 3.55 8.67 26.32
CA SER A 669 3.86 9.64 27.40
C SER A 669 4.37 8.98 28.69
N GLN A 670 4.27 7.65 28.84
CA GLN A 670 4.70 6.92 30.04
C GLN A 670 6.22 6.67 30.12
N ARG A 671 7.02 7.31 29.26
CA ARG A 671 8.50 7.19 29.25
C ARG A 671 9.14 7.27 30.63
N GLU A 672 8.77 8.26 31.45
CA GLU A 672 9.32 8.39 32.79
C GLU A 672 8.93 7.23 33.70
N GLN A 673 7.69 6.72 33.57
CA GLN A 673 7.21 5.58 34.34
C GLN A 673 7.94 4.28 33.95
N ILE A 674 8.23 4.11 32.65
CA ILE A 674 9.03 2.99 32.15
C ILE A 674 10.42 3.01 32.78
N ILE A 675 11.11 4.16 32.76
CA ILE A 675 12.44 4.31 33.39
C ILE A 675 12.37 3.98 34.89
N LYS A 676 11.40 4.56 35.61
CA LYS A 676 11.23 4.31 37.05
C LYS A 676 11.02 2.83 37.38
N ARG A 677 10.24 2.12 36.55
CA ARG A 677 10.02 0.68 36.71
C ARG A 677 11.28 -0.14 36.44
N ILE A 678 12.04 0.20 35.39
CA ILE A 678 13.34 -0.43 35.10
C ILE A 678 14.32 -0.20 36.27
N GLU A 679 14.35 1.03 36.78
CA GLU A 679 15.19 1.43 37.92
C GLU A 679 14.85 0.65 39.17
N HIS A 680 13.56 0.49 39.50
CA HIS A 680 13.09 -0.32 40.61
C HIS A 680 13.63 -1.77 40.55
N TYR A 681 13.53 -2.44 39.39
CA TYR A 681 14.04 -3.82 39.25
C TYR A 681 15.57 -3.89 39.14
N SER A 682 16.23 -2.77 38.80
CA SER A 682 17.68 -2.65 38.91
C SER A 682 18.11 -2.59 40.37
N HIS A 683 17.44 -1.75 41.17
CA HIS A 683 17.66 -1.64 42.62
C HIS A 683 17.41 -2.97 43.30
N PHE A 684 16.32 -3.66 42.96
CA PHE A 684 16.01 -5.01 43.46
C PHE A 684 17.19 -5.98 43.32
N GLY A 685 17.84 -6.02 42.15
CA GLY A 685 19.00 -6.88 41.90
C GLY A 685 20.21 -6.56 42.78
N ILE A 686 20.50 -5.27 42.96
CA ILE A 686 21.61 -4.80 43.80
C ILE A 686 21.30 -5.02 45.28
N PHE A 687 20.09 -4.74 45.74
CA PHE A 687 19.66 -4.98 47.12
C PHE A 687 19.70 -6.47 47.49
N MET A 688 19.32 -7.35 46.56
CA MET A 688 19.51 -8.80 46.72
C MET A 688 20.99 -9.19 46.90
N PHE A 689 21.91 -8.49 46.22
CA PHE A 689 23.35 -8.71 46.41
C PHE A 689 23.80 -8.28 47.81
N ILE A 690 23.46 -7.05 48.21
CA ILE A 690 23.81 -6.50 49.54
C ILE A 690 23.26 -7.41 50.64
N ARG A 691 21.97 -7.74 50.59
CA ARG A 691 21.32 -8.62 51.56
C ARG A 691 22.02 -9.98 51.66
N ASN A 692 22.39 -10.60 50.55
CA ASN A 692 22.95 -11.95 50.55
C ASN A 692 24.42 -12.02 50.93
N TYR A 693 25.20 -10.95 50.74
CA TYR A 693 26.65 -10.99 50.94
C TYR A 693 27.19 -10.07 52.04
N HIS A 694 26.43 -9.08 52.54
CA HIS A 694 26.94 -8.18 53.58
C HIS A 694 27.53 -8.93 54.79
N VAL A 695 26.92 -10.07 55.16
CA VAL A 695 27.37 -10.93 56.27
C VAL A 695 28.83 -11.35 56.20
N ASN A 696 29.44 -11.39 55.01
CA ASN A 696 30.85 -11.75 54.85
C ASN A 696 31.83 -10.70 55.40
N TRP A 697 31.34 -9.48 55.66
CA TRP A 697 32.16 -8.36 56.15
C TRP A 697 31.69 -7.83 57.50
N VAL A 698 30.65 -8.44 58.09
CA VAL A 698 30.18 -8.12 59.44
C VAL A 698 31.15 -8.71 60.45
N ALA A 699 31.56 -7.90 61.42
CA ALA A 699 32.51 -8.32 62.45
C ALA A 699 32.13 -7.68 63.80
N PRO A 700 31.13 -8.25 64.50
CA PRO A 700 30.58 -7.64 65.71
C PRO A 700 31.61 -7.55 66.83
N GLU A 701 32.56 -8.49 66.87
CA GLU A 701 33.68 -8.51 67.83
C GLU A 701 34.59 -7.28 67.72
N TYR A 702 34.58 -6.61 66.56
CA TYR A 702 35.36 -5.41 66.29
C TYR A 702 34.49 -4.14 66.18
N GLY A 703 33.20 -4.21 66.54
CA GLY A 703 32.26 -3.09 66.52
C GLY A 703 31.69 -2.74 65.15
N ARG A 704 31.75 -3.67 64.18
CA ARG A 704 31.19 -3.49 62.83
C ARG A 704 29.90 -4.28 62.69
N GLU A 705 28.77 -3.60 62.79
CA GLU A 705 27.45 -4.21 62.71
C GLU A 705 27.00 -4.41 61.25
N ALA A 706 25.90 -5.15 61.08
CA ALA A 706 25.32 -5.39 59.77
C ALA A 706 24.86 -4.09 59.07
N ALA A 707 24.36 -3.13 59.83
CA ALA A 707 23.90 -1.84 59.30
C ALA A 707 25.04 -1.03 58.68
N ASP A 708 26.19 -0.96 59.34
CA ASP A 708 27.37 -0.21 58.85
C ASP A 708 27.88 -0.75 57.52
N VAL A 709 27.96 -2.09 57.41
CA VAL A 709 28.38 -2.76 56.17
C VAL A 709 27.36 -2.53 55.06
N GLN A 710 26.06 -2.61 55.37
CA GLN A 710 25.00 -2.39 54.38
C GLN A 710 24.98 -0.95 53.88
N GLN A 711 25.12 0.06 54.76
CA GLN A 711 25.22 1.47 54.38
C GLN A 711 26.43 1.71 53.46
N ALA A 712 27.60 1.19 53.85
CA ALA A 712 28.81 1.28 53.04
C ALA A 712 28.64 0.62 51.66
N MET A 713 27.96 -0.53 51.58
CA MET A 713 27.65 -1.19 50.31
C MET A 713 26.70 -0.36 49.44
N VAL A 714 25.69 0.26 50.04
CA VAL A 714 24.73 1.13 49.34
C VAL A 714 25.44 2.35 48.74
N ASP A 715 26.28 3.05 49.52
CA ASP A 715 26.99 4.24 49.06
C ASP A 715 27.93 3.99 47.88
N VAL A 716 28.60 2.84 47.91
CA VAL A 716 29.56 2.46 46.86
C VAL A 716 28.84 2.02 45.59
N LEU A 717 27.71 1.32 45.72
CA LEU A 717 26.98 0.74 44.57
C LEU A 717 25.97 1.73 43.95
N PHE A 718 25.58 2.78 44.68
CA PHE A 718 24.66 3.84 44.22
C PHE A 718 25.28 5.24 44.29
N PRO A 719 26.43 5.48 43.65
CA PRO A 719 27.20 6.73 43.84
C PRO A 719 26.57 7.98 43.22
N GLN A 720 25.46 7.82 42.49
CA GLN A 720 24.72 8.90 41.84
C GLN A 720 23.40 9.22 42.55
N THR A 721 22.98 8.38 43.51
CA THR A 721 21.75 8.57 44.28
C THR A 721 22.12 9.10 45.65
N ASP A 722 21.31 10.00 46.19
CA ASP A 722 21.49 10.52 47.53
C ASP A 722 21.38 9.41 48.59
N HIS A 723 22.28 9.41 49.58
CA HIS A 723 22.41 8.34 50.58
C HIS A 723 21.09 8.10 51.31
N ASP A 724 20.48 9.15 51.88
CA ASP A 724 19.28 9.03 52.70
C ASP A 724 18.13 8.43 51.90
N THR A 725 18.05 8.81 50.61
CA THR A 725 17.03 8.32 49.68
C THR A 725 17.19 6.81 49.43
N ILE A 726 18.38 6.36 49.02
CA ILE A 726 18.60 4.95 48.68
C ILE A 726 18.66 4.06 49.93
N TRP A 727 19.11 4.59 51.06
CA TRP A 727 19.13 3.89 52.34
C TRP A 727 17.71 3.63 52.84
N ALA A 728 16.81 4.62 52.73
CA ALA A 728 15.38 4.43 53.03
C ALA A 728 14.75 3.37 52.12
N GLU A 729 15.04 3.37 50.82
CA GLU A 729 14.59 2.34 49.89
C GLU A 729 15.09 0.94 50.27
N TYR A 730 16.36 0.82 50.67
CA TYR A 730 16.95 -0.44 51.13
C TYR A 730 16.34 -0.93 52.44
N CYS A 731 16.09 -0.06 53.41
CA CYS A 731 15.44 -0.43 54.67
C CYS A 731 14.02 -0.95 54.46
N GLY A 732 13.30 -0.39 53.47
CA GLY A 732 11.98 -0.86 53.05
C GLY A 732 11.98 -2.12 52.18
N PHE A 733 13.15 -2.61 51.77
CA PHE A 733 13.28 -3.73 50.82
C PHE A 733 12.88 -5.07 51.44
N GLN A 734 11.98 -5.79 50.75
CA GLN A 734 11.59 -7.16 51.09
C GLN A 734 11.88 -8.11 49.92
N PRO A 735 12.67 -9.18 50.12
CA PRO A 735 12.97 -10.14 49.07
C PRO A 735 11.71 -10.93 48.78
N THR A 736 11.24 -10.79 47.54
CA THR A 736 10.09 -11.51 47.04
C THR A 736 10.55 -12.37 45.88
N ARG A 737 9.92 -13.54 45.71
CA ARG A 737 10.22 -14.38 44.55
C ARG A 737 9.69 -13.68 43.31
N GLN A 738 10.59 -13.28 42.43
CA GLN A 738 10.25 -12.62 41.18
C GLN A 738 10.05 -13.65 40.05
N PRO A 739 9.12 -13.39 39.11
CA PRO A 739 9.01 -14.13 37.87
C PRO A 739 10.33 -14.15 37.07
N GLU A 740 10.52 -15.19 36.25
CA GLU A 740 11.77 -15.41 35.51
C GLU A 740 12.20 -14.21 34.63
N PRO A 741 11.31 -13.53 33.87
CA PRO A 741 11.71 -12.36 33.07
C PRO A 741 12.27 -11.21 33.90
N ILE A 742 11.65 -10.94 35.06
CA ILE A 742 12.10 -9.92 36.01
C ILE A 742 13.43 -10.34 36.63
N TRP A 743 13.53 -11.60 37.06
CA TRP A 743 14.74 -12.12 37.69
C TRP A 743 15.94 -12.12 36.75
N GLN A 744 15.77 -12.45 35.47
CA GLN A 744 16.87 -12.40 34.49
C GLN A 744 17.46 -10.99 34.32
N PHE A 745 16.62 -9.96 34.40
CA PHE A 745 17.06 -8.57 34.43
C PHE A 745 17.78 -8.24 35.76
N SER A 746 17.11 -8.45 36.90
CA SER A 746 17.66 -8.14 38.22
C SER A 746 18.94 -8.92 38.54
N ARG A 747 19.05 -10.17 38.08
CA ARG A 747 20.25 -11.02 38.22
C ARG A 747 21.45 -10.41 37.51
N ARG A 748 21.26 -9.71 36.38
CA ARG A 748 22.39 -9.03 35.72
C ARG A 748 22.92 -7.89 36.58
N ARG A 749 22.03 -7.12 37.21
CA ARG A 749 22.39 -6.06 38.15
C ARG A 749 23.02 -6.60 39.43
N TYR A 750 22.54 -7.74 39.93
CA TYR A 750 23.19 -8.49 41.01
C TYR A 750 24.62 -8.91 40.63
N LEU A 751 24.83 -9.49 39.44
CA LEU A 751 26.15 -9.92 38.98
C LEU A 751 27.08 -8.74 38.73
N TRP A 752 26.55 -7.64 38.22
CA TRP A 752 27.27 -6.37 38.11
C TRP A 752 27.74 -5.91 39.50
N ALA A 753 26.85 -5.84 40.48
CA ALA A 753 27.20 -5.45 41.85
C ALA A 753 28.26 -6.39 42.45
N LYS A 754 28.12 -7.70 42.22
CA LYS A 754 29.11 -8.71 42.63
C LYS A 754 30.48 -8.52 41.99
N ALA A 755 30.53 -8.08 40.73
CA ALA A 755 31.79 -7.81 40.03
C ALA A 755 32.40 -6.45 40.43
N GLN A 756 31.57 -5.44 40.66
CA GLN A 756 32.02 -4.09 41.03
C GLN A 756 32.45 -4.00 42.48
N TRP A 757 31.77 -4.70 43.39
CA TRP A 757 32.04 -4.61 44.82
C TRP A 757 33.52 -4.87 45.17
N PRO A 758 34.18 -5.96 44.75
CA PRO A 758 35.60 -6.18 45.04
C PRO A 758 36.52 -5.08 44.49
N ASN A 759 36.20 -4.54 43.31
CA ASN A 759 37.00 -3.51 42.65
C ASN A 759 36.89 -2.15 43.36
N LEU A 760 35.69 -1.82 43.86
CA LEU A 760 35.41 -0.55 44.53
C LEU A 760 35.71 -0.61 46.03
N SER A 761 35.52 -1.77 46.66
CA SER A 761 35.65 -1.95 48.12
C SER A 761 37.02 -2.39 48.60
N GLY A 762 37.98 -2.69 47.70
CA GLY A 762 39.31 -3.15 48.09
C GLY A 762 40.02 -2.25 49.10
N ARG A 763 39.80 -0.93 49.04
CA ARG A 763 40.34 0.03 50.03
C ARG A 763 39.57 0.01 51.35
N ILE A 764 38.25 -0.11 51.31
CA ILE A 764 37.38 -0.16 52.48
C ILE A 764 37.67 -1.43 53.28
N THR A 765 37.68 -2.57 52.60
CA THR A 765 37.99 -3.87 53.19
C THR A 765 39.42 -3.94 53.74
N THR A 766 40.39 -3.29 53.11
CA THR A 766 41.75 -3.15 53.66
C THR A 766 41.76 -2.32 54.94
N ILE A 767 41.10 -1.16 54.95
CA ILE A 767 41.01 -0.30 56.14
C ILE A 767 40.32 -1.04 57.29
N TRP A 768 39.19 -1.68 57.00
CA TRP A 768 38.47 -2.56 57.92
C TRP A 768 39.38 -3.66 58.48
N THR A 769 40.15 -4.34 57.63
CA THR A 769 41.11 -5.36 58.08
C THR A 769 42.17 -4.76 59.01
N LEU A 770 42.72 -3.60 58.67
CA LEU A 770 43.71 -2.92 59.52
C LEU A 770 43.11 -2.47 60.86
N GLN A 771 41.85 -2.05 60.89
CA GLN A 771 41.11 -1.73 62.12
C GLN A 771 40.84 -2.98 62.98
N ASP A 772 40.51 -4.11 62.34
CA ASP A 772 40.27 -5.39 63.03
C ASP A 772 41.55 -5.92 63.70
N PHE A 773 42.73 -5.61 63.15
CA PHE A 773 44.03 -5.93 63.75
C PHE A 773 44.59 -4.83 64.68
N ASP A 774 43.80 -3.81 65.01
CA ASP A 774 44.21 -2.63 65.82
C ASP A 774 45.46 -1.91 65.27
N LEU A 775 45.72 -2.02 63.97
CA LEU A 775 46.86 -1.37 63.30
C LEU A 775 46.59 0.11 63.00
N ILE A 776 45.31 0.51 62.97
CA ILE A 776 44.85 1.89 62.82
C ILE A 776 43.62 2.15 63.72
N PRO A 777 43.39 3.41 64.16
CA PRO A 777 42.22 3.76 64.98
C PRO A 777 40.87 3.38 64.35
N LYS A 778 39.94 2.91 65.19
CA LYS A 778 38.60 2.42 64.79
C LYS A 778 37.64 3.53 64.34
N ASN A 779 37.93 4.79 64.66
CA ASN A 779 37.09 5.96 64.34
C ASN A 779 37.53 6.70 63.05
N ILE A 780 38.30 6.05 62.17
CA ILE A 780 38.77 6.67 60.93
C ILE A 780 37.72 6.52 59.84
N ASP A 781 37.07 7.63 59.48
CA ASP A 781 36.19 7.68 58.32
C ASP A 781 36.97 7.41 57.03
N VAL A 782 36.46 6.49 56.20
CA VAL A 782 37.01 6.23 54.87
C VAL A 782 36.42 7.25 53.89
N ARG A 783 37.24 8.18 53.42
CA ARG A 783 36.88 9.05 52.29
C ARG A 783 37.49 8.50 51.01
N MET A 784 36.66 8.05 50.10
CA MET A 784 37.10 7.58 48.78
C MET A 784 36.57 8.50 47.69
N VAL A 785 37.40 8.73 46.66
CA VAL A 785 36.97 9.38 45.43
C VAL A 785 36.78 8.29 44.39
N ILE A 786 35.55 8.13 43.92
CA ILE A 786 35.22 7.19 42.86
C ILE A 786 34.91 7.96 41.57
N THR A 787 35.34 7.38 40.45
CA THR A 787 34.97 7.86 39.12
C THR A 787 33.66 7.25 38.69
N VAL A 788 32.70 8.09 38.34
CA VAL A 788 31.39 7.72 37.78
C VAL A 788 31.24 8.29 36.37
N ALA A 789 30.26 7.79 35.60
CA ALA A 789 29.99 8.21 34.22
C ALA A 789 31.22 8.08 33.30
N ASP A 790 31.79 6.88 33.20
CA ASP A 790 32.98 6.57 32.38
C ASP A 790 34.17 7.52 32.63
N GLY A 791 34.41 7.87 33.89
CA GLY A 791 35.56 8.68 34.29
C GLY A 791 35.39 10.19 34.11
N LYS A 792 34.19 10.66 33.75
CA LYS A 792 33.92 12.10 33.55
C LYS A 792 33.54 12.84 34.84
N GLN A 793 33.16 12.14 35.90
CA GLN A 793 32.76 12.73 37.17
C GLN A 793 33.42 12.03 38.35
N PHE A 794 33.84 12.80 39.35
CA PHE A 794 34.41 12.32 40.60
C PHE A 794 33.40 12.52 41.73
N ARG A 795 33.14 11.48 42.53
CA ARG A 795 32.26 11.54 43.70
C ARG A 795 33.00 11.14 44.95
N HIS A 796 32.76 11.89 46.02
CA HIS A 796 33.26 11.58 47.35
C HIS A 796 32.26 10.66 48.04
N VAL A 797 32.69 9.45 48.38
CA VAL A 797 31.97 8.54 49.26
C VAL A 797 32.65 8.55 50.61
N LYS A 798 31.87 8.76 51.67
CA LYS A 798 32.34 8.80 53.05
C LYS A 798 31.71 7.62 53.79
N ILE A 799 32.53 6.71 54.29
CA ILE A 799 32.07 5.55 55.06
C ILE A 799 32.51 5.74 56.50
N HIS A 800 31.53 5.79 57.38
CA HIS A 800 31.72 5.89 58.82
C HIS A 800 32.08 4.50 59.39
N THR A 801 33.05 4.47 60.31
CA THR A 801 33.58 3.21 60.88
C THR A 801 33.37 3.09 62.39
N GLY A 802 32.60 4.00 63.02
CA GLY A 802 32.25 3.91 64.43
C GLY A 802 30.95 4.63 64.79
N ASP A 803 30.43 4.33 65.99
CA ASP A 803 29.20 4.90 66.54
C ASP A 803 29.34 6.40 66.85
N GLY A 804 28.45 7.23 66.26
CA GLY A 804 28.23 8.64 66.60
C GLY A 804 28.18 9.51 65.34
N ASN A 805 27.06 10.10 64.90
CA ASN A 805 26.01 10.78 65.67
C ASN A 805 26.52 11.80 66.70
N ASP A 806 27.72 12.35 66.48
CA ASP A 806 28.21 13.55 67.17
C ASP A 806 28.25 14.72 66.18
N ASP A 807 27.11 15.41 66.07
CA ASP A 807 27.02 16.79 65.57
C ASP A 807 27.73 17.73 66.57
N GLY A 808 29.05 17.85 66.45
CA GLY A 808 29.82 18.94 67.04
C GLY A 808 30.07 20.05 66.01
N PRO A 809 29.93 21.34 66.36
CA PRO A 809 30.05 22.42 65.39
C PRO A 809 31.48 22.50 64.82
N VAL A 810 31.55 22.58 63.50
CA VAL A 810 32.79 22.79 62.73
C VAL A 810 33.45 24.10 63.16
N PRO A 811 34.71 24.11 63.63
CA PRO A 811 35.47 25.34 63.70
C PRO A 811 35.94 25.71 62.29
N VAL A 812 35.60 26.93 61.89
CA VAL A 812 36.06 27.57 60.66
C VAL A 812 37.56 27.83 60.78
N SER A 813 38.37 27.24 59.88
CA SER A 813 39.62 27.82 59.39
C SER A 813 40.01 27.21 58.04
#